data_AF-A0A165R8W7-F1
#
_entry.id   AF-A0A165R8W7-F1
#
_cell.length_a   1.000
_cell.length_b   1.000
_cell.length_c   1.000
_cell.angle_alpha   90.00
_cell.angle_beta   90.00
_cell.angle_gamma   90.00
#
_symmetry.space_group_name_H-M   'P 1'
#
loop_
_entity.id
_entity.type
_entity.pdbx_description
1 polymer ?
#
loop_
_entity_poly.entity_id
_entity_poly.type
_entity_poly.pdbx_seq_one_letter_code
_entity_poly.pdbx_strand_id
1 'polypeptide(L)'
;MSLLTPPATSHRDKENRPPSDLLRCRVAWSQQNQYHSVPSSPEPYSAPAILHKNPFKSILKKSSQPILPFQNEDVREPTPVPEEPMKNAVYLQSAVSKIIAVASSMRDIIEGYSLLGARLRDHVDDDAFRASQCPLLQPVRDNQDAIAEAVVRDLGRALVHPPTIETTQTQPEPKRMFGLPSPKPSPKKKKSMTEEQVTYARDLGTTCHAVIRFLAVIWVKPAVYSLFTERQLSDMLTALLAIPLEPVLPTPNARKTCALAIWLIQVQRLPEEILYPAKDRIAYAIQRGIDGELGKEGKKGSAIHDLSIHLPSVFIPAFTDLLPSIFAGLLGPTVTMRAQACNALGGFVRGCSSLPRLPIHARISAIAQDFLTTPSAPLRKSPSPSKLPPESAIVRTLRTTLNATEPAHAAQGPVWALCVLASMIVLLGPALSTDVQLFRIVSAMLSLALRHKKSSIRALLCAVWPCMTHAFFQPPLIEESDDSQSNSDAEDGQFEEDIADNSKNREALWKLVKNMVDMGAGAATIATVLIADEEDDVRYTRVLTVLNQMVHKGGLPCGHAIEVLQRLVSLGQASDDYDLVKLLSPGLFSCLGGLLAADWKSVVNAVKPLFDDLPKIDAIRPLTKEELGDGRLFQGLMDVWKVALLHVEISGDQNKVPGDIASAWTGLLQAKVSITQDDGDHDGLLELAESVVQVLVEILRDTEIDFTARPAMSKSSPLSIELPRVLVKSNRSRAALRIFVVRNLWMAFRSMLPPEDLSAAAGQLAACLRQDRPQIMGDTKAGAVDEGAWSEWAILCAQTLSVCDVDDLKAFWAHVSEVCPTSWPAGARSLVWDDFTSEWFSDKSNTRESAMVLLSVPFTSSTPWDMDESELRQWHQCCLSGASDMAYDAGEDYMVVLNDVVDVISRAHWSLMTSTTSPARIADILLQSFGSSDATEVPYRLFEFVNDTLLTSYPPEPRNKVVCTWLIRTFVRSVEECQSGLLVDMLEATADGLALWIADEHGVFTQDEYALDLLPLYQTIMMTIGMLPPSADILDRLSPIIHAPFLASSDRTSPTTQAFSEFWQANYSQLPNPEDGWPALIQHCVAAVRDLSGGHSPDHCQIVLLLSPSQVKEVS
;
A
#
# COMPACT_ATOMS: atom_id res chain seq x y z
N MET A 1 52.08 -26.75 -9.83
CA MET A 1 53.05 -27.74 -9.31
C MET A 1 52.30 -29.03 -9.03
N SER A 2 52.75 -30.14 -9.63
CA SER A 2 52.20 -31.47 -9.44
C SER A 2 52.66 -32.02 -8.09
N LEU A 3 51.72 -32.57 -7.30
CA LEU A 3 52.02 -33.37 -6.12
C LEU A 3 51.38 -34.75 -6.23
N LEU A 4 52.12 -35.71 -5.69
CA LEU A 4 52.01 -37.15 -5.83
C LEU A 4 50.77 -37.71 -5.12
N THR A 5 50.02 -38.55 -5.85
CA THR A 5 48.95 -39.42 -5.38
C THR A 5 49.45 -40.53 -4.44
N PRO A 6 48.76 -40.82 -3.33
CA PRO A 6 48.95 -42.06 -2.55
C PRO A 6 48.23 -43.26 -3.20
N PRO A 7 48.58 -44.51 -2.88
CA PRO A 7 48.11 -45.70 -3.59
C PRO A 7 46.62 -45.99 -3.35
N ALA A 8 45.94 -46.44 -4.41
CA ALA A 8 44.54 -46.80 -4.43
C ALA A 8 44.23 -47.98 -3.50
N THR A 9 43.26 -47.81 -2.60
CA THR A 9 42.58 -48.92 -1.92
C THR A 9 41.25 -49.17 -2.62
N SER A 10 41.09 -50.37 -3.17
CA SER A 10 40.01 -50.76 -4.08
C SER A 10 38.72 -51.13 -3.36
N HIS A 11 38.08 -50.21 -2.63
CA HIS A 11 36.71 -50.42 -2.12
C HIS A 11 36.00 -49.09 -1.81
N ARG A 12 35.61 -48.31 -2.82
CA ARG A 12 34.66 -47.19 -2.58
C ARG A 12 33.83 -46.63 -3.75
N ASP A 13 33.56 -47.40 -4.80
CA ASP A 13 32.83 -46.90 -5.99
C ASP A 13 31.33 -47.24 -6.06
N LYS A 14 30.60 -47.32 -4.92
CA LYS A 14 29.16 -47.66 -4.96
C LYS A 14 28.16 -46.64 -4.44
N GLU A 15 28.57 -45.46 -3.98
CA GLU A 15 27.61 -44.53 -3.33
C GLU A 15 27.27 -43.24 -4.09
N ASN A 16 27.89 -42.91 -5.23
CA ASN A 16 27.53 -41.70 -5.98
C ASN A 16 27.60 -41.89 -7.51
N ARG A 17 26.64 -42.62 -8.10
CA ARG A 17 26.38 -42.51 -9.55
C ARG A 17 25.07 -41.74 -9.78
N PRO A 18 25.08 -40.66 -10.59
CA PRO A 18 23.85 -40.10 -11.12
C PRO A 18 23.21 -41.12 -12.09
N PRO A 19 21.88 -41.20 -12.20
CA PRO A 19 21.24 -42.12 -13.13
C PRO A 19 21.60 -41.69 -14.57
N SER A 20 22.18 -42.63 -15.31
CA SER A 20 22.46 -42.49 -16.74
C SER A 20 21.14 -42.38 -17.49
N ASP A 21 21.05 -41.34 -18.32
CA ASP A 21 20.08 -41.21 -19.40
C ASP A 21 20.01 -42.48 -20.24
N LEU A 22 18.82 -42.72 -20.81
CA LEU A 22 18.40 -43.82 -21.70
C LEU A 22 17.64 -44.98 -21.02
N LEU A 23 16.39 -44.73 -20.66
CA LEU A 23 15.20 -45.49 -21.12
C LEU A 23 13.93 -44.88 -20.50
N ARG A 24 13.12 -44.23 -21.35
CA ARG A 24 11.84 -43.61 -21.00
C ARG A 24 10.81 -44.67 -20.56
N CYS A 25 10.37 -44.62 -19.32
CA CYS A 25 9.00 -44.98 -18.94
C CYS A 25 8.38 -43.75 -18.28
N ARG A 26 7.55 -43.03 -19.04
CA ARG A 26 6.74 -41.91 -18.57
C ARG A 26 5.64 -42.45 -17.66
N VAL A 27 5.67 -42.09 -16.38
CA VAL A 27 4.44 -41.88 -15.61
C VAL A 27 4.07 -40.41 -15.82
N ALA A 28 3.02 -40.16 -16.58
CA ALA A 28 2.49 -38.82 -16.79
C ALA A 28 1.47 -38.53 -15.69
N TRP A 29 1.74 -37.51 -14.87
CA TRP A 29 0.75 -36.93 -13.98
C TRP A 29 -0.07 -35.91 -14.77
N SER A 30 -1.40 -35.98 -14.71
CA SER A 30 -2.26 -35.01 -15.40
C SER A 30 -2.17 -33.63 -14.72
N GLN A 31 -2.19 -32.57 -15.53
CA GLN A 31 -2.13 -31.17 -15.07
C GLN A 31 -3.51 -30.54 -14.83
N GLN A 32 -4.58 -31.34 -14.74
CA GLN A 32 -5.93 -30.84 -14.52
C GLN A 32 -6.53 -31.54 -13.29
N ASN A 33 -6.79 -30.74 -12.25
CA ASN A 33 -7.56 -31.12 -11.07
C ASN A 33 -9.02 -31.32 -11.48
N GLN A 34 -9.40 -32.54 -11.86
CA GLN A 34 -10.79 -32.96 -11.88
C GLN A 34 -11.03 -33.82 -10.65
N TYR A 35 -11.90 -33.34 -9.75
CA TYR A 35 -12.38 -34.11 -8.61
C TYR A 35 -13.22 -35.28 -9.11
N HIS A 36 -12.71 -36.51 -8.96
CA HIS A 36 -13.52 -37.71 -9.09
C HIS A 36 -14.10 -38.07 -7.72
N SER A 37 -15.39 -37.79 -7.55
CA SER A 37 -16.20 -38.36 -6.48
C SER A 37 -16.22 -39.88 -6.63
N VAL A 38 -15.73 -40.60 -5.64
CA VAL A 38 -15.81 -42.07 -5.58
C VAL A 38 -17.17 -42.45 -4.97
N PRO A 39 -18.12 -43.04 -5.71
CA PRO A 39 -19.19 -43.80 -5.08
C PRO A 39 -18.68 -45.20 -4.70
N SER A 40 -19.32 -45.74 -3.68
CA SER A 40 -19.10 -47.00 -3.00
C SER A 40 -18.87 -48.24 -3.88
N SER A 41 -17.85 -49.00 -3.49
CA SER A 41 -17.62 -50.46 -3.63
C SER A 41 -17.26 -51.04 -5.02
N PRO A 42 -16.11 -51.73 -5.17
CA PRO A 42 -15.85 -52.57 -6.33
C PRO A 42 -16.04 -54.07 -6.04
N GLU A 43 -16.80 -54.74 -6.92
CA GLU A 43 -16.80 -56.20 -7.13
C GLU A 43 -15.46 -56.69 -7.72
N PRO A 44 -15.10 -57.98 -7.52
CA PRO A 44 -13.81 -58.50 -7.95
C PRO A 44 -13.86 -58.97 -9.42
N TYR A 45 -13.13 -58.27 -10.30
CA TYR A 45 -12.79 -58.78 -11.62
C TYR A 45 -11.45 -59.53 -11.60
N SER A 46 -11.49 -60.76 -12.10
CA SER A 46 -10.36 -61.66 -12.30
C SER A 46 -9.45 -61.16 -13.44
N ALA A 47 -8.15 -60.97 -13.16
CA ALA A 47 -7.14 -60.68 -14.17
C ALA A 47 -6.24 -61.91 -14.43
N PRO A 48 -5.75 -62.11 -15.67
CA PRO A 48 -5.07 -63.32 -16.09
C PRO A 48 -3.62 -63.38 -15.63
N ALA A 49 -3.14 -64.61 -15.40
CA ALA A 49 -1.82 -64.95 -14.92
C ALA A 49 -0.68 -64.39 -15.81
N ILE A 50 0.09 -63.45 -15.26
CA ILE A 50 1.39 -63.05 -15.81
C ILE A 50 2.45 -64.00 -15.23
N LEU A 51 3.11 -64.71 -16.13
CA LEU A 51 4.19 -65.66 -15.86
C LEU A 51 5.43 -64.94 -15.29
N HIS A 52 5.56 -64.91 -13.96
CA HIS A 52 6.78 -64.43 -13.29
C HIS A 52 7.96 -65.36 -13.58
N LYS A 53 8.94 -64.89 -14.37
CA LYS A 53 10.27 -65.49 -14.45
C LYS A 53 10.96 -65.35 -13.08
N ASN A 54 11.23 -66.48 -12.44
CA ASN A 54 12.00 -66.55 -11.19
C ASN A 54 13.41 -65.95 -11.37
N PRO A 55 13.93 -65.20 -10.36
CA PRO A 55 15.28 -64.69 -10.40
C PRO A 55 16.30 -65.85 -10.34
N PHE A 56 17.22 -65.87 -11.31
CA PHE A 56 18.36 -66.78 -11.31
C PHE A 56 19.32 -66.39 -10.18
N LYS A 57 19.38 -67.25 -9.14
CA LYS A 57 20.27 -67.24 -7.97
C LYS A 57 19.72 -66.52 -6.74
N SER A 58 19.00 -67.30 -5.92
CA SER A 58 18.77 -67.00 -4.50
C SER A 58 20.11 -67.06 -3.74
N ILE A 59 20.41 -66.01 -2.99
CA ILE A 59 21.59 -65.87 -2.12
C ILE A 59 21.37 -66.62 -0.78
N LEU A 60 20.15 -67.10 -0.53
CA LEU A 60 19.83 -67.89 0.66
C LEU A 60 20.23 -69.35 0.41
N LYS A 61 21.06 -69.89 1.30
CA LYS A 61 21.40 -71.33 1.34
C LYS A 61 20.10 -72.15 1.32
N LYS A 62 20.02 -73.15 0.43
CA LYS A 62 18.93 -74.13 0.44
C LYS A 62 18.88 -74.79 1.82
N SER A 63 17.82 -74.51 2.59
CA SER A 63 17.50 -75.27 3.79
C SER A 63 17.24 -76.71 3.37
N SER A 64 17.99 -77.66 3.93
CA SER A 64 17.84 -79.10 3.70
C SER A 64 16.86 -79.75 4.68
N GLN A 65 16.06 -78.96 5.41
CA GLN A 65 15.02 -79.48 6.29
C GLN A 65 13.64 -79.37 5.64
N PRO A 66 12.81 -80.43 5.71
CA PRO A 66 11.42 -80.37 5.24
C PRO A 66 10.68 -79.35 6.11
N ILE A 67 10.14 -78.31 5.45
CA ILE A 67 9.24 -77.35 6.08
C ILE A 67 7.97 -78.14 6.42
N LEU A 68 7.81 -78.48 7.70
CA LEU A 68 6.53 -78.95 8.24
C LEU A 68 5.46 -77.88 7.96
N PRO A 69 4.20 -78.29 7.69
CA PRO A 69 3.14 -77.34 7.41
C PRO A 69 3.05 -76.36 8.60
N PHE A 70 3.19 -75.07 8.30
CA PHE A 70 2.92 -74.01 9.28
C PHE A 70 1.52 -74.28 9.83
N GLN A 71 1.42 -74.57 11.12
CA GLN A 71 0.15 -74.56 11.83
C GLN A 71 -0.49 -73.21 11.55
N ASN A 72 -1.72 -73.23 11.02
CA ASN A 72 -2.57 -72.09 10.68
C ASN A 72 -2.08 -70.78 11.31
N GLU A 73 -1.43 -69.92 10.52
CA GLU A 73 -1.37 -68.51 10.89
C GLU A 73 -2.83 -68.05 10.92
N ASP A 74 -3.37 -67.84 12.13
CA ASP A 74 -4.68 -67.21 12.31
C ASP A 74 -4.69 -65.94 11.47
N VAL A 75 -5.47 -65.96 10.39
CA VAL A 75 -5.66 -64.82 9.51
C VAL A 75 -6.22 -63.71 10.41
N ARG A 76 -5.39 -62.70 10.65
CA ARG A 76 -5.67 -61.61 11.59
C ARG A 76 -6.95 -60.89 11.15
N GLU A 77 -8.08 -61.24 11.77
CA GLU A 77 -9.31 -60.49 11.59
C GLU A 77 -9.05 -59.04 12.05
N PRO A 78 -9.28 -58.03 11.20
CA PRO A 78 -9.16 -56.64 11.61
C PRO A 78 -10.15 -56.43 12.75
N THR A 79 -9.64 -55.99 13.91
CA THR A 79 -10.53 -55.70 15.05
C THR A 79 -11.58 -54.71 14.58
N PRO A 80 -12.88 -55.03 14.66
CA PRO A 80 -13.93 -54.17 14.12
C PRO A 80 -13.84 -52.78 14.76
N VAL A 81 -13.69 -51.76 13.92
CA VAL A 81 -13.72 -50.36 14.34
C VAL A 81 -15.19 -50.04 14.65
N PRO A 82 -15.54 -49.62 15.89
CA PRO A 82 -16.91 -49.23 16.23
C PRO A 82 -17.38 -48.08 15.34
N GLU A 83 -18.69 -47.95 15.11
CA GLU A 83 -19.25 -46.82 14.34
C GLU A 83 -18.92 -45.46 14.96
N GLU A 84 -18.86 -45.39 16.30
CA GLU A 84 -18.42 -44.21 17.05
C GLU A 84 -17.27 -44.57 18.01
N PRO A 85 -16.02 -44.65 17.53
CA PRO A 85 -14.87 -45.06 18.34
C PRO A 85 -14.69 -44.19 19.58
N MET A 86 -14.90 -42.88 19.46
CA MET A 86 -14.75 -41.91 20.55
C MET A 86 -15.70 -42.14 21.72
N LYS A 87 -16.88 -42.73 21.50
CA LYS A 87 -17.87 -43.01 22.56
C LYS A 87 -17.77 -44.43 23.12
N ASN A 88 -16.92 -45.28 22.54
CA ASN A 88 -16.82 -46.67 22.95
C ASN A 88 -15.75 -46.88 24.03
N ALA A 89 -16.21 -47.09 25.28
CA ALA A 89 -15.33 -47.30 26.43
C ALA A 89 -14.57 -48.63 26.44
N VAL A 90 -14.88 -49.59 25.57
CA VAL A 90 -14.24 -50.92 25.55
C VAL A 90 -13.28 -51.05 24.36
N TYR A 91 -13.28 -50.11 23.42
CA TYR A 91 -12.54 -50.22 22.17
C TYR A 91 -11.02 -50.34 22.37
N LEU A 92 -10.45 -49.68 23.39
CA LEU A 92 -9.03 -49.80 23.72
C LEU A 92 -8.71 -50.98 24.66
N GLN A 93 -9.72 -51.61 25.26
CA GLN A 93 -9.56 -52.59 26.34
C GLN A 93 -8.67 -53.79 25.92
N SER A 94 -8.84 -54.32 24.72
CA SER A 94 -8.05 -55.47 24.25
C SER A 94 -6.57 -55.15 24.10
N ALA A 95 -6.23 -53.95 23.62
CA ALA A 95 -4.86 -53.52 23.46
C ALA A 95 -4.20 -53.24 24.83
N VAL A 96 -4.94 -52.58 25.75
CA VAL A 96 -4.50 -52.35 27.13
C VAL A 96 -4.27 -53.67 27.86
N SER A 97 -5.20 -54.63 27.77
CA SER A 97 -5.11 -55.94 28.43
C SER A 97 -3.86 -56.72 27.97
N LYS A 98 -3.51 -56.66 26.68
CA LYS A 98 -2.29 -57.29 26.14
C LYS A 98 -1.01 -56.69 26.72
N ILE A 99 -0.99 -55.38 26.99
CA ILE A 99 0.18 -54.67 27.53
C ILE A 99 0.42 -54.99 29.02
N ILE A 100 -0.65 -54.98 29.81
CA ILE A 100 -0.58 -55.14 31.28
C ILE A 100 -0.42 -56.59 31.72
N ALA A 101 -0.85 -57.57 30.92
CA ALA A 101 -0.80 -58.97 31.30
C ALA A 101 0.65 -59.46 31.51
N VAL A 102 0.91 -60.01 32.70
CA VAL A 102 2.25 -60.47 33.15
C VAL A 102 2.79 -61.60 32.27
N ALA A 103 1.91 -62.45 31.73
CA ALA A 103 2.25 -63.61 30.90
C ALA A 103 2.21 -63.33 29.38
N SER A 104 2.09 -62.07 28.95
CA SER A 104 2.05 -61.73 27.52
C SER A 104 3.36 -62.07 26.82
N SER A 105 3.27 -62.67 25.63
CA SER A 105 4.45 -62.86 24.78
C SER A 105 4.98 -61.50 24.28
N MET A 106 6.26 -61.42 23.89
CA MET A 106 6.80 -60.17 23.31
C MET A 106 6.02 -59.74 22.06
N ARG A 107 5.53 -60.69 21.28
CA ARG A 107 4.69 -60.43 20.10
C ARG A 107 3.37 -59.76 20.50
N ASP A 108 2.71 -60.24 21.54
CA ASP A 108 1.45 -59.67 22.03
C ASP A 108 1.64 -58.25 22.58
N ILE A 109 2.75 -58.01 23.26
CA ILE A 109 3.11 -56.67 23.78
C ILE A 109 3.35 -55.70 22.62
N ILE A 110 4.16 -56.10 21.61
CA ILE A 110 4.41 -55.30 20.41
C ILE A 110 3.10 -54.98 19.69
N GLU A 111 2.21 -55.97 19.56
CA GLU A 111 0.91 -55.80 18.93
C GLU A 111 0.01 -54.85 19.74
N GLY A 112 -0.03 -55.02 21.06
CA GLY A 112 -0.80 -54.18 21.98
C GLY A 112 -0.42 -52.71 21.87
N TYR A 113 0.87 -52.37 21.98
CA TYR A 113 1.32 -50.99 21.82
C TYR A 113 1.06 -50.43 20.42
N SER A 114 1.24 -51.24 19.38
CA SER A 114 1.03 -50.80 17.99
C SER A 114 -0.45 -50.50 17.72
N LEU A 115 -1.35 -51.36 18.21
CA LEU A 115 -2.80 -51.18 18.09
C LEU A 115 -3.28 -49.99 18.92
N LEU A 116 -2.83 -49.90 20.17
CA LEU A 116 -3.21 -48.80 21.05
C LEU A 116 -2.73 -47.45 20.49
N GLY A 117 -1.47 -47.36 20.06
CA GLY A 117 -0.92 -46.16 19.46
C GLY A 117 -1.60 -45.75 18.14
N ALA A 118 -1.97 -46.71 17.29
CA ALA A 118 -2.72 -46.43 16.07
C ALA A 118 -4.12 -45.89 16.37
N ARG A 119 -4.89 -46.57 17.24
CA ARG A 119 -6.24 -46.14 17.62
C ARG A 119 -6.27 -44.77 18.28
N LEU A 120 -5.29 -44.47 19.14
CA LEU A 120 -5.18 -43.15 19.76
C LEU A 120 -4.83 -42.08 18.74
N ARG A 121 -3.94 -42.38 17.78
CA ARG A 121 -3.56 -41.43 16.73
C ARG A 121 -4.71 -41.11 15.79
N ASP A 122 -5.50 -42.11 15.43
CA ASP A 122 -6.57 -41.99 14.43
C ASP A 122 -7.85 -41.34 14.99
N HIS A 123 -8.03 -41.36 16.32
CA HIS A 123 -9.30 -40.92 16.94
C HIS A 123 -9.15 -39.79 17.96
N VAL A 124 -7.97 -39.55 18.54
CA VAL A 124 -7.79 -38.47 19.52
C VAL A 124 -7.24 -37.23 18.83
N ASP A 125 -8.10 -36.22 18.65
CA ASP A 125 -7.71 -34.91 18.10
C ASP A 125 -6.93 -34.07 19.12
N ASP A 126 -6.16 -33.10 18.60
CA ASP A 126 -5.33 -32.21 19.43
C ASP A 126 -6.18 -31.22 20.26
N ASP A 127 -7.38 -30.86 19.77
CA ASP A 127 -8.36 -29.99 20.44
C ASP A 127 -9.29 -30.72 21.42
N ALA A 128 -9.05 -32.00 21.68
CA ALA A 128 -9.81 -32.80 22.64
C ALA A 128 -9.49 -32.42 24.10
N PHE A 129 -9.60 -31.14 24.44
CA PHE A 129 -9.42 -30.59 25.80
C PHE A 129 -10.41 -31.19 26.82
N ARG A 130 -11.42 -31.93 26.34
CA ARG A 130 -12.30 -32.77 27.17
C ARG A 130 -11.78 -34.20 27.30
N ALA A 131 -10.48 -34.38 27.46
CA ALA A 131 -9.87 -35.67 27.73
C ALA A 131 -10.64 -36.38 28.84
N SER A 132 -10.96 -35.71 29.96
CA SER A 132 -11.73 -36.28 31.09
C SER A 132 -13.10 -36.86 30.75
N GLN A 133 -13.74 -36.42 29.66
CA GLN A 133 -15.08 -36.87 29.27
C GLN A 133 -15.06 -37.89 28.12
N CYS A 134 -13.91 -38.18 27.51
CA CYS A 134 -13.82 -39.11 26.39
C CYS A 134 -13.92 -40.57 26.87
N PRO A 135 -14.99 -41.31 26.53
CA PRO A 135 -15.12 -42.72 26.94
C PRO A 135 -14.05 -43.62 26.33
N LEU A 136 -13.57 -43.34 25.11
CA LEU A 136 -12.51 -44.11 24.45
C LEU A 136 -11.27 -44.30 25.32
N LEU A 137 -10.91 -43.28 26.11
CA LEU A 137 -9.72 -43.29 26.98
C LEU A 137 -9.96 -44.00 28.32
N GLN A 138 -11.18 -44.46 28.60
CA GLN A 138 -11.53 -45.09 29.88
C GLN A 138 -10.66 -46.32 30.22
N PRO A 139 -10.36 -47.26 29.28
CA PRO A 139 -9.47 -48.38 29.56
C PRO A 139 -8.06 -47.96 30.00
N VAL A 140 -7.58 -46.83 29.49
CA VAL A 140 -6.27 -46.28 29.86
C VAL A 140 -6.32 -45.66 31.25
N ARG A 141 -7.42 -44.98 31.62
CA ARG A 141 -7.63 -44.44 32.98
C ARG A 141 -7.71 -45.55 34.02
N ASP A 142 -8.55 -46.55 33.75
CA ASP A 142 -8.81 -47.65 34.68
C ASP A 142 -7.53 -48.46 34.97
N ASN A 143 -6.55 -48.42 34.05
CA ASN A 143 -5.30 -49.16 34.15
C ASN A 143 -4.07 -48.23 34.11
N GLN A 144 -4.22 -46.98 34.54
CA GLN A 144 -3.18 -45.94 34.41
C GLN A 144 -1.83 -46.36 35.01
N ASP A 145 -1.83 -46.80 36.27
CA ASP A 145 -0.61 -47.24 36.98
C ASP A 145 0.02 -48.47 36.29
N ALA A 146 -0.80 -49.47 35.96
CA ALA A 146 -0.33 -50.70 35.33
C ALA A 146 0.27 -50.46 33.93
N ILE A 147 -0.31 -49.54 33.15
CA ILE A 147 0.24 -49.12 31.85
C ILE A 147 1.56 -48.39 32.06
N ALA A 148 1.63 -47.47 33.03
CA ALA A 148 2.85 -46.72 33.32
C ALA A 148 4.02 -47.64 33.70
N GLU A 149 3.78 -48.58 34.61
CA GLU A 149 4.75 -49.60 35.01
C GLU A 149 5.15 -50.51 33.83
N ALA A 150 4.18 -50.94 33.00
CA ALA A 150 4.45 -51.74 31.82
C ALA A 150 5.33 -50.99 30.80
N VAL A 151 5.09 -49.70 30.58
CA VAL A 151 5.89 -48.84 29.71
C VAL A 151 7.34 -48.75 30.22
N VAL A 152 7.53 -48.46 31.51
CA VAL A 152 8.87 -48.38 32.13
C VAL A 152 9.61 -49.71 32.01
N ARG A 153 8.95 -50.82 32.36
CA ARG A 153 9.47 -52.20 32.20
C ARG A 153 9.90 -52.47 30.76
N ASP A 154 9.04 -52.16 29.80
CA ASP A 154 9.23 -52.53 28.40
C ASP A 154 10.23 -51.62 27.66
N LEU A 155 10.42 -50.37 28.11
CA LEU A 155 11.57 -49.54 27.71
C LEU A 155 12.89 -50.14 28.22
N GLY A 156 12.92 -50.56 29.49
CA GLY A 156 14.10 -51.17 30.12
C GLY A 156 14.60 -52.44 29.44
N ARG A 157 13.76 -53.12 28.64
CA ARG A 157 14.15 -54.30 27.85
C ARG A 157 15.32 -54.04 26.90
N ALA A 158 15.50 -52.80 26.42
CA ALA A 158 16.64 -52.46 25.56
C ALA A 158 17.99 -52.49 26.29
N LEU A 159 17.97 -52.44 27.63
CA LEU A 159 19.14 -52.48 28.50
C LEU A 159 19.45 -53.89 29.03
N VAL A 160 18.58 -54.87 28.75
CA VAL A 160 18.75 -56.24 29.22
C VAL A 160 19.77 -56.98 28.35
N HIS A 161 20.82 -57.51 28.98
CA HIS A 161 21.77 -58.38 28.32
C HIS A 161 21.11 -59.72 27.96
N PRO A 162 21.21 -60.19 26.69
CA PRO A 162 20.78 -61.54 26.34
C PRO A 162 21.50 -62.54 27.23
N PRO A 163 20.80 -63.55 27.78
CA PRO A 163 21.39 -64.51 28.70
C PRO A 163 22.62 -65.12 28.05
N THR A 164 23.78 -64.89 28.66
CA THR A 164 25.03 -65.43 28.17
C THR A 164 24.99 -66.90 28.56
N ILE A 165 24.82 -67.81 27.59
CA ILE A 165 24.96 -69.24 27.88
C ILE A 165 26.41 -69.41 28.36
N GLU A 166 26.58 -69.60 29.66
CA GLU A 166 27.86 -69.86 30.30
C GLU A 166 28.41 -71.15 29.70
N THR A 167 29.19 -71.01 28.64
CA THR A 167 30.05 -72.08 28.20
C THR A 167 31.12 -72.16 29.26
N THR A 168 30.97 -73.08 30.20
CA THR A 168 31.99 -73.54 31.13
C THR A 168 33.25 -73.87 30.35
N GLN A 169 34.13 -72.88 30.21
CA GLN A 169 35.52 -73.06 29.84
C GLN A 169 36.34 -72.21 30.81
N THR A 170 36.66 -72.85 31.93
CA THR A 170 37.92 -72.75 32.63
C THR A 170 39.06 -72.53 31.64
N GLN A 171 39.70 -71.36 31.66
CA GLN A 171 41.15 -71.17 31.49
C GLN A 171 41.55 -69.70 31.74
N PRO A 172 42.81 -69.46 32.17
CA PRO A 172 43.15 -68.42 33.15
C PRO A 172 43.58 -67.07 32.53
N GLU A 173 43.61 -66.07 33.41
CA GLU A 173 43.99 -64.66 33.20
C GLU A 173 45.23 -64.41 32.32
N PRO A 174 45.29 -63.30 31.56
CA PRO A 174 46.54 -62.67 31.19
C PRO A 174 46.82 -61.42 32.04
N LYS A 175 48.02 -61.44 32.62
CA LYS A 175 48.71 -60.40 33.37
C LYS A 175 48.63 -59.00 32.72
N ARG A 176 48.50 -58.00 33.60
CA ARG A 176 48.79 -56.58 33.33
C ARG A 176 50.25 -56.44 32.85
N MET A 177 50.46 -55.86 31.67
CA MET A 177 51.73 -55.26 31.27
C MET A 177 51.49 -53.81 30.86
N PHE A 178 52.20 -52.91 31.53
CA PHE A 178 52.38 -51.51 31.18
C PHE A 178 53.22 -51.40 29.90
N GLY A 179 52.77 -50.61 28.92
CA GLY A 179 53.50 -50.28 27.70
C GLY A 179 52.74 -49.27 26.84
N LEU A 180 53.45 -48.26 26.35
CA LEU A 180 53.01 -47.08 25.58
C LEU A 180 52.12 -47.37 24.35
N PRO A 181 51.29 -46.40 23.89
CA PRO A 181 50.28 -46.64 22.86
C PRO A 181 50.88 -46.64 21.44
N SER A 182 50.79 -47.78 20.75
CA SER A 182 51.00 -47.95 19.30
C SER A 182 49.71 -48.56 18.69
N PRO A 183 49.44 -48.42 17.38
CA PRO A 183 48.10 -48.58 16.79
C PRO A 183 47.47 -49.94 17.09
N LYS A 184 46.28 -49.91 17.68
CA LYS A 184 45.51 -51.11 18.05
C LYS A 184 45.24 -51.99 16.82
N PRO A 185 45.58 -53.29 16.83
CA PRO A 185 45.04 -54.23 15.86
C PRO A 185 43.51 -54.32 16.01
N SER A 186 42.81 -54.48 14.89
CA SER A 186 41.35 -54.62 14.80
C SER A 186 40.80 -55.54 15.90
N PRO A 187 39.66 -55.20 16.55
CA PRO A 187 39.17 -55.94 17.71
C PRO A 187 38.99 -57.42 17.36
N LYS A 188 39.61 -58.30 18.17
CA LYS A 188 39.36 -59.74 18.15
C LYS A 188 37.85 -59.96 18.12
N LYS A 189 37.35 -60.73 17.15
CA LYS A 189 35.92 -61.01 16.96
C LYS A 189 35.29 -61.34 18.31
N LYS A 190 34.43 -60.44 18.84
CA LYS A 190 33.60 -60.74 20.02
C LYS A 190 32.89 -62.07 19.76
N LYS A 191 32.83 -62.94 20.76
CA LYS A 191 32.10 -64.23 20.74
C LYS A 191 30.73 -63.95 20.10
N SER A 192 30.49 -64.53 18.91
CA SER A 192 29.26 -64.30 18.15
C SER A 192 28.08 -64.77 19.00
N MET A 193 27.05 -63.94 19.14
CA MET A 193 25.77 -64.35 19.74
C MET A 193 25.23 -65.58 19.00
N THR A 194 24.60 -66.50 19.72
CA THR A 194 23.84 -67.60 19.13
C THR A 194 22.61 -67.06 18.39
N GLU A 195 22.03 -67.84 17.48
CA GLU A 195 20.83 -67.44 16.72
C GLU A 195 19.65 -67.12 17.66
N GLU A 196 19.46 -67.92 18.70
CA GLU A 196 18.45 -67.69 19.74
C GLU A 196 18.71 -66.39 20.51
N GLN A 197 19.97 -66.10 20.87
CA GLN A 197 20.34 -64.84 21.53
C GLN A 197 20.09 -63.63 20.64
N VAL A 198 20.38 -63.74 19.33
CA VAL A 198 20.13 -62.65 18.37
C VAL A 198 18.62 -62.41 18.21
N THR A 199 17.82 -63.48 18.13
CA THR A 199 16.36 -63.38 18.04
C THR A 199 15.79 -62.75 19.30
N TYR A 200 16.18 -63.24 20.49
CA TYR A 200 15.76 -62.67 21.76
C TYR A 200 16.15 -61.19 21.91
N ALA A 201 17.41 -60.83 21.58
CA ALA A 201 17.86 -59.44 21.62
C ALA A 201 17.12 -58.53 20.61
N ARG A 202 16.74 -59.08 19.46
CA ARG A 202 15.92 -58.38 18.46
C ARG A 202 14.50 -58.17 18.98
N ASP A 203 13.90 -59.16 19.63
CA ASP A 203 12.54 -59.05 20.16
C ASP A 203 12.47 -58.06 21.32
N LEU A 204 13.47 -58.05 22.21
CA LEU A 204 13.65 -57.02 23.24
C LEU A 204 13.74 -55.61 22.63
N GLY A 205 14.59 -55.43 21.61
CA GLY A 205 14.74 -54.16 20.91
C GLY A 205 13.47 -53.73 20.17
N THR A 206 12.75 -54.67 19.55
CA THR A 206 11.51 -54.40 18.81
C THR A 206 10.37 -54.02 19.75
N THR A 207 10.31 -54.67 20.92
CA THR A 207 9.37 -54.31 22.00
C THR A 207 9.62 -52.88 22.46
N CYS A 208 10.87 -52.52 22.76
CA CYS A 208 11.25 -51.14 23.10
C CYS A 208 10.85 -50.15 21.97
N HIS A 209 11.08 -50.49 20.70
CA HIS A 209 10.67 -49.63 19.58
C HIS A 209 9.16 -49.44 19.48
N ALA A 210 8.36 -50.46 19.80
CA ALA A 210 6.90 -50.35 19.85
C ALA A 210 6.45 -49.39 20.95
N VAL A 211 7.07 -49.49 22.14
CA VAL A 211 6.81 -48.58 23.27
C VAL A 211 7.18 -47.15 22.92
N ILE A 212 8.37 -46.91 22.33
CA ILE A 212 8.79 -45.55 21.92
C ILE A 212 7.80 -44.93 20.92
N ARG A 213 7.30 -45.70 19.95
CA ARG A 213 6.29 -45.20 18.99
C ARG A 213 4.95 -44.91 19.64
N PHE A 214 4.58 -45.70 20.64
CA PHE A 214 3.37 -45.48 21.44
C PHE A 214 3.51 -44.20 22.29
N LEU A 215 4.64 -44.03 22.98
CA LEU A 215 4.95 -42.82 23.74
C LEU A 215 4.96 -41.56 22.88
N ALA A 216 5.38 -41.65 21.61
CA ALA A 216 5.27 -40.52 20.69
C ALA A 216 3.82 -40.05 20.48
N VAL A 217 2.84 -40.94 20.63
CA VAL A 217 1.41 -40.55 20.59
C VAL A 217 0.98 -39.95 21.93
N ILE A 218 1.41 -40.55 23.05
CA ILE A 218 1.06 -40.06 24.39
C ILE A 218 1.64 -38.66 24.63
N TRP A 219 2.94 -38.49 24.46
CA TRP A 219 3.67 -37.28 24.84
C TRP A 219 3.44 -36.10 23.90
N VAL A 220 2.92 -36.32 22.69
CA VAL A 220 2.58 -35.24 21.75
C VAL A 220 1.17 -34.70 22.00
N LYS A 221 0.24 -35.53 22.48
CA LYS A 221 -1.18 -35.17 22.64
C LYS A 221 -1.50 -34.84 24.10
N PRO A 222 -1.82 -33.58 24.44
CA PRO A 222 -2.21 -33.17 25.79
C PRO A 222 -3.34 -34.00 26.39
N ALA A 223 -4.32 -34.38 25.57
CA ALA A 223 -5.44 -35.21 26.00
C ALA A 223 -5.05 -36.61 26.48
N VAL A 224 -3.88 -37.12 26.07
CA VAL A 224 -3.42 -38.47 26.40
C VAL A 224 -2.39 -38.45 27.52
N TYR A 225 -1.38 -37.56 27.49
CA TYR A 225 -0.42 -37.52 28.60
C TYR A 225 -1.05 -37.03 29.90
N SER A 226 -2.09 -36.18 29.86
CA SER A 226 -2.82 -35.73 31.05
C SER A 226 -3.56 -36.84 31.79
N LEU A 227 -3.68 -38.03 31.19
CA LEU A 227 -4.17 -39.23 31.87
C LEU A 227 -3.16 -39.79 32.87
N PHE A 228 -1.89 -39.38 32.81
CA PHE A 228 -0.82 -39.87 33.66
C PHE A 228 -0.41 -38.80 34.68
N THR A 229 0.07 -39.21 35.85
CA THR A 229 0.60 -38.28 36.85
C THR A 229 1.98 -37.77 36.42
N GLU A 230 2.38 -36.59 36.91
CA GLU A 230 3.73 -36.03 36.67
C GLU A 230 4.83 -37.02 37.04
N ARG A 231 4.65 -37.75 38.15
CA ARG A 231 5.58 -38.81 38.58
C ARG A 231 5.68 -39.93 37.56
N GLN A 232 4.55 -40.47 37.09
CA GLN A 232 4.54 -41.53 36.08
C GLN A 232 5.21 -41.08 34.78
N LEU A 233 4.91 -39.87 34.30
CA LEU A 233 5.52 -39.33 33.09
C LEU A 233 7.04 -39.12 33.27
N SER A 234 7.49 -38.66 34.44
CA SER A 234 8.90 -38.52 34.79
C SER A 234 9.63 -39.87 34.85
N ASP A 235 8.96 -40.91 35.38
CA ASP A 235 9.49 -42.28 35.41
C ASP A 235 9.64 -42.85 33.99
N MET A 236 8.63 -42.64 33.11
CA MET A 236 8.70 -43.02 31.70
C MET A 236 9.82 -42.27 30.95
N LEU A 237 9.96 -40.95 31.20
CA LEU A 237 11.02 -40.13 30.61
C LEU A 237 12.40 -40.58 31.07
N THR A 238 12.55 -40.89 32.36
CA THR A 238 13.81 -41.41 32.92
C THR A 238 14.17 -42.77 32.32
N ALA A 239 13.20 -43.67 32.18
CA ALA A 239 13.41 -44.97 31.51
C ALA A 239 13.79 -44.81 30.03
N LEU A 240 13.21 -43.83 29.33
CA LEU A 240 13.59 -43.52 27.95
C LEU A 240 15.03 -42.97 27.89
N LEU A 241 15.37 -42.02 28.77
CA LEU A 241 16.69 -41.37 28.80
C LEU A 241 17.81 -42.36 29.15
N ALA A 242 17.54 -43.41 29.93
CA ALA A 242 18.52 -44.46 30.19
C ALA A 242 19.06 -45.11 28.90
N ILE A 243 18.29 -45.13 27.81
CA ILE A 243 18.69 -45.72 26.52
C ILE A 243 19.83 -44.93 25.85
N PRO A 244 19.70 -43.63 25.51
CA PRO A 244 20.78 -42.86 24.92
C PRO A 244 21.89 -42.50 25.92
N LEU A 245 21.66 -42.61 27.23
CA LEU A 245 22.69 -42.42 28.25
C LEU A 245 23.59 -43.66 28.44
N GLU A 246 23.10 -44.85 28.09
CA GLU A 246 23.90 -46.07 28.17
C GLU A 246 25.09 -46.03 27.19
N PRO A 247 26.33 -46.30 27.62
CA PRO A 247 27.50 -46.31 26.74
C PRO A 247 27.40 -47.36 25.63
N VAL A 248 26.85 -48.55 25.92
CA VAL A 248 26.70 -49.65 24.96
C VAL A 248 25.39 -50.40 25.19
N LEU A 249 24.45 -50.28 24.25
CA LEU A 249 23.20 -51.04 24.30
C LEU A 249 23.41 -52.52 23.92
N PRO A 250 22.86 -53.48 24.69
CA PRO A 250 22.93 -54.90 24.40
C PRO A 250 22.00 -55.38 23.28
N THR A 251 21.55 -54.47 22.39
CA THR A 251 20.66 -54.80 21.26
C THR A 251 21.41 -54.83 19.93
N PRO A 252 21.05 -55.71 18.98
CA PRO A 252 21.68 -55.75 17.65
C PRO A 252 21.44 -54.46 16.85
N ASN A 253 20.42 -53.67 17.21
CA ASN A 253 20.00 -52.45 16.54
C ASN A 253 20.23 -51.20 17.40
N ALA A 254 21.27 -51.19 18.24
CA ALA A 254 21.57 -50.11 19.19
C ALA A 254 21.42 -48.69 18.59
N ARG A 255 21.97 -48.47 17.38
CA ARG A 255 21.89 -47.19 16.67
C ARG A 255 20.45 -46.74 16.41
N LYS A 256 19.61 -47.65 15.90
CA LYS A 256 18.21 -47.37 15.62
C LYS A 256 17.43 -47.13 16.92
N THR A 257 17.73 -47.89 17.98
CA THR A 257 17.12 -47.71 19.30
C THR A 257 17.45 -46.32 19.86
N CYS A 258 18.73 -45.90 19.87
CA CYS A 258 19.12 -44.56 20.28
C CYS A 258 18.50 -43.48 19.38
N ALA A 259 18.50 -43.66 18.06
CA ALA A 259 17.94 -42.69 17.12
C ALA A 259 16.43 -42.50 17.25
N LEU A 260 15.70 -43.55 17.67
CA LEU A 260 14.28 -43.49 18.03
C LEU A 260 14.07 -42.80 19.39
N ALA A 261 14.93 -43.07 20.39
CA ALA A 261 14.85 -42.40 21.68
C ALA A 261 15.11 -40.88 21.55
N ILE A 262 16.15 -40.47 20.82
CA ILE A 262 16.43 -39.07 20.52
C ILE A 262 15.30 -38.42 19.71
N TRP A 263 14.69 -39.16 18.77
CA TRP A 263 13.53 -38.67 18.04
C TRP A 263 12.32 -38.44 18.96
N LEU A 264 12.05 -39.35 19.90
CA LEU A 264 10.97 -39.16 20.87
C LEU A 264 11.25 -37.94 21.78
N ILE A 265 12.48 -37.79 22.24
CA ILE A 265 12.92 -36.60 23.00
C ILE A 265 12.72 -35.31 22.19
N GLN A 266 12.90 -35.34 20.87
CA GLN A 266 12.67 -34.19 19.99
C GLN A 266 11.17 -33.85 19.85
N VAL A 267 10.31 -34.84 19.61
CA VAL A 267 8.90 -34.59 19.25
C VAL A 267 7.96 -34.40 20.44
N GLN A 268 8.38 -34.79 21.64
CA GLN A 268 7.59 -34.68 22.86
C GLN A 268 7.07 -33.24 23.13
N ARG A 269 5.90 -33.15 23.77
CA ARG A 269 5.22 -31.91 24.19
C ARG A 269 4.78 -31.98 25.66
N LEU A 270 5.62 -32.59 26.49
CA LEU A 270 5.40 -32.71 27.92
C LEU A 270 5.49 -31.33 28.60
N PRO A 271 4.76 -31.12 29.70
CA PRO A 271 4.86 -29.91 30.54
C PRO A 271 6.26 -29.61 31.08
N GLU A 272 6.49 -28.35 31.43
CA GLU A 272 7.77 -27.85 31.96
C GLU A 272 8.16 -28.56 33.27
N GLU A 273 7.20 -28.88 34.13
CA GLU A 273 7.40 -29.55 35.42
C GLU A 273 8.09 -30.91 35.28
N ILE A 274 7.89 -31.59 34.16
CA ILE A 274 8.46 -32.90 33.88
C ILE A 274 9.82 -32.78 33.19
N LEU A 275 9.98 -31.79 32.32
CA LEU A 275 11.19 -31.61 31.50
C LEU A 275 12.29 -30.87 32.23
N TYR A 276 11.95 -29.91 33.09
CA TYR A 276 12.92 -29.10 33.83
C TYR A 276 13.89 -29.95 34.66
N PRO A 277 13.45 -30.96 35.45
CA PRO A 277 14.36 -31.85 36.20
C PRO A 277 15.20 -32.79 35.32
N ALA A 278 14.84 -32.94 34.05
CA ALA A 278 15.52 -33.82 33.09
C ALA A 278 16.39 -33.06 32.08
N LYS A 279 16.37 -31.73 32.07
CA LYS A 279 16.99 -30.89 31.03
C LYS A 279 18.47 -31.18 30.77
N ASP A 280 19.27 -31.37 31.82
CA ASP A 280 20.72 -31.63 31.69
C ASP A 280 20.99 -33.04 31.16
N ARG A 281 20.19 -34.03 31.58
CA ARG A 281 20.24 -35.40 31.05
C ARG A 281 19.83 -35.45 29.59
N ILE A 282 18.82 -34.66 29.20
CA ILE A 282 18.39 -34.49 27.82
C ILE A 282 19.50 -33.83 26.99
N ALA A 283 20.08 -32.74 27.48
CA ALA A 283 21.19 -32.03 26.83
C ALA A 283 22.39 -32.96 26.61
N TYR A 284 22.80 -33.70 27.64
CA TYR A 284 23.90 -34.66 27.53
C TYR A 284 23.58 -35.81 26.55
N ALA A 285 22.37 -36.37 26.57
CA ALA A 285 21.96 -37.39 25.60
C ALA A 285 22.01 -36.87 24.14
N ILE A 286 21.60 -35.62 23.92
CA ILE A 286 21.67 -34.96 22.61
C ILE A 286 23.14 -34.68 22.21
N GLN A 287 23.98 -34.25 23.16
CA GLN A 287 25.42 -34.04 22.94
C GLN A 287 26.09 -35.30 22.39
N ARG A 288 25.87 -36.45 23.03
CA ARG A 288 26.37 -37.76 22.56
C ARG A 288 25.90 -38.07 21.13
N GLY A 289 24.70 -37.65 20.77
CA GLY A 289 24.17 -37.75 19.41
C GLY A 289 24.93 -36.87 18.40
N ILE A 290 25.18 -35.62 18.75
CA ILE A 290 25.90 -34.63 17.91
C ILE A 290 27.35 -35.03 17.71
N ASP A 291 28.02 -35.43 18.78
CA ASP A 291 29.42 -35.87 18.77
C ASP A 291 29.59 -37.24 18.08
N GLY A 292 28.47 -37.90 17.74
CA GLY A 292 28.44 -39.11 16.94
C GLY A 292 28.69 -40.40 17.73
N GLU A 293 28.68 -40.33 19.06
CA GLU A 293 28.81 -41.51 19.94
C GLU A 293 27.66 -42.49 19.75
N LEU A 294 26.46 -41.98 19.46
CA LEU A 294 25.26 -42.79 19.20
C LEU A 294 25.20 -43.33 17.75
N GLY A 295 26.23 -43.06 16.93
CA GLY A 295 26.36 -43.52 15.55
C GLY A 295 25.92 -42.49 14.49
N LYS A 296 26.06 -42.85 13.20
CA LYS A 296 25.82 -41.94 12.06
C LYS A 296 24.37 -41.42 11.98
N GLU A 297 23.40 -42.18 12.47
CA GLU A 297 21.97 -41.84 12.46
C GLU A 297 21.54 -40.96 13.68
N GLY A 298 22.39 -40.85 14.70
CA GLY A 298 22.16 -40.02 15.89
C GLY A 298 22.42 -38.54 15.68
N LYS A 299 22.94 -38.16 14.52
CA LYS A 299 23.18 -36.76 14.12
C LYS A 299 21.85 -36.11 13.79
N LYS A 300 21.11 -35.67 14.81
CA LYS A 300 19.84 -34.96 14.66
C LYS A 300 19.92 -33.66 15.44
N GLY A 301 20.54 -32.64 14.84
CA GLY A 301 20.48 -31.26 15.35
C GLY A 301 19.05 -30.70 15.44
N SER A 302 18.08 -31.37 14.83
CA SER A 302 16.66 -31.04 14.93
C SER A 302 16.10 -31.13 16.35
N ALA A 303 16.67 -31.96 17.24
CA ALA A 303 16.25 -32.04 18.64
C ALA A 303 16.49 -30.72 19.38
N ILE A 304 17.67 -30.10 19.19
CA ILE A 304 17.99 -28.80 19.79
C ILE A 304 17.03 -27.73 19.27
N HIS A 305 16.79 -27.72 17.95
CA HIS A 305 15.90 -26.76 17.33
C HIS A 305 14.48 -26.81 17.93
N ASP A 306 13.86 -27.98 17.92
CA ASP A 306 12.45 -28.13 18.32
C ASP A 306 12.25 -27.88 19.82
N LEU A 307 13.18 -28.33 20.66
CA LEU A 307 13.11 -28.15 22.11
C LEU A 307 13.38 -26.70 22.53
N SER A 308 14.31 -26.02 21.85
CA SER A 308 14.59 -24.59 22.10
C SER A 308 13.40 -23.70 21.77
N ILE A 309 12.62 -24.04 20.74
CA ILE A 309 11.41 -23.30 20.37
C ILE A 309 10.24 -23.65 21.30
N HIS A 310 10.13 -24.91 21.72
CA HIS A 310 8.98 -25.36 22.52
C HIS A 310 9.02 -24.84 23.97
N LEU A 311 10.17 -24.94 24.65
CA LEU A 311 10.34 -24.52 26.05
C LEU A 311 11.69 -23.81 26.22
N PRO A 312 11.83 -22.56 25.73
CA PRO A 312 13.09 -21.84 25.71
C PRO A 312 13.67 -21.63 27.12
N SER A 313 12.84 -21.39 28.14
CA SER A 313 13.25 -21.17 29.53
C SER A 313 14.00 -22.37 30.12
N VAL A 314 13.59 -23.58 29.70
CA VAL A 314 14.18 -24.84 30.16
C VAL A 314 15.46 -25.15 29.38
N PHE A 315 15.37 -25.09 28.04
CA PHE A 315 16.38 -25.72 27.19
C PHE A 315 17.49 -24.77 26.71
N ILE A 316 17.28 -23.46 26.61
CA ILE A 316 18.37 -22.53 26.23
C ILE A 316 19.51 -22.55 27.25
N PRO A 317 19.25 -22.47 28.57
CA PRO A 317 20.33 -22.60 29.55
C PRO A 317 21.05 -23.95 29.45
N ALA A 318 20.30 -25.05 29.35
CA ALA A 318 20.87 -26.41 29.26
C ALA A 318 21.65 -26.65 27.96
N PHE A 319 21.25 -26.03 26.83
CA PHE A 319 21.91 -26.18 25.54
C PHE A 319 23.04 -25.18 25.30
N THR A 320 23.25 -24.22 26.19
CA THR A 320 24.38 -23.27 26.08
C THR A 320 25.72 -24.02 26.05
N ASP A 321 25.86 -25.07 26.86
CA ASP A 321 27.06 -25.93 26.88
C ASP A 321 27.22 -26.79 25.60
N LEU A 322 26.18 -26.89 24.77
CA LEU A 322 26.22 -27.62 23.50
C LEU A 322 26.65 -26.74 22.32
N LEU A 323 26.70 -25.41 22.48
CA LEU A 323 27.10 -24.48 21.42
C LEU A 323 28.46 -24.84 20.78
N PRO A 324 29.52 -25.20 21.54
CA PRO A 324 30.79 -25.63 20.94
C PRO A 324 30.64 -26.86 20.03
N SER A 325 29.84 -27.86 20.41
CA SER A 325 29.55 -29.05 19.59
C SER A 325 28.74 -28.68 18.34
N ILE A 326 27.77 -27.76 18.44
CA ILE A 326 27.02 -27.24 17.28
C ILE A 326 27.97 -26.52 16.32
N PHE A 327 28.83 -25.64 16.83
CA PHE A 327 29.82 -24.89 16.07
C PHE A 327 30.85 -25.79 15.36
N ALA A 328 31.32 -26.84 16.04
CA ALA A 328 32.13 -27.88 15.40
C ALA A 328 31.38 -28.59 14.27
N GLY A 329 30.06 -28.81 14.44
CA GLY A 329 29.16 -29.34 13.43
C GLY A 329 29.05 -28.47 12.17
N LEU A 330 29.11 -27.14 12.31
CA LEU A 330 29.13 -26.18 11.18
C LEU A 330 30.38 -26.33 10.30
N LEU A 331 31.51 -26.74 10.89
CA LEU A 331 32.76 -27.05 10.21
C LEU A 331 32.83 -28.50 9.72
N GLY A 332 31.71 -29.22 9.80
CA GLY A 332 31.60 -30.61 9.47
C GLY A 332 31.96 -30.98 8.03
N PRO A 333 32.55 -32.17 7.78
CA PRO A 333 32.97 -32.57 6.44
C PRO A 333 31.79 -32.91 5.50
N THR A 334 30.59 -33.13 6.02
CA THR A 334 29.40 -33.52 5.24
C THR A 334 28.36 -32.43 5.23
N VAL A 335 27.68 -32.23 4.09
CA VAL A 335 26.58 -31.27 3.93
C VAL A 335 25.47 -31.47 4.96
N THR A 336 25.05 -32.72 5.16
CA THR A 336 23.98 -33.06 6.10
C THR A 336 24.31 -32.60 7.51
N MET A 337 25.53 -32.82 7.99
CA MET A 337 25.95 -32.39 9.32
C MET A 337 25.98 -30.86 9.44
N ARG A 338 26.47 -30.15 8.42
CA ARG A 338 26.47 -28.68 8.42
C ARG A 338 25.05 -28.10 8.37
N ALA A 339 24.14 -28.72 7.62
CA ALA A 339 22.74 -28.30 7.54
C ALA A 339 22.01 -28.55 8.87
N GLN A 340 22.25 -29.69 9.52
CA GLN A 340 21.67 -30.00 10.83
C GLN A 340 22.22 -29.11 11.95
N ALA A 341 23.52 -28.82 11.95
CA ALA A 341 24.12 -27.88 12.89
C ALA A 341 23.59 -26.46 12.69
N CYS A 342 23.42 -26.03 11.42
CA CYS A 342 22.81 -24.74 11.09
C CYS A 342 21.35 -24.66 11.60
N ASN A 343 20.57 -25.72 11.44
CA ASN A 343 19.20 -25.76 11.95
C ASN A 343 19.13 -25.81 13.48
N ALA A 344 20.00 -26.59 14.12
CA ALA A 344 20.13 -26.61 15.58
C ALA A 344 20.41 -25.20 16.12
N LEU A 345 21.37 -24.53 15.48
CA LEU A 345 21.74 -23.16 15.82
C LEU A 345 20.57 -22.19 15.60
N GLY A 346 19.84 -22.29 14.49
CA GLY A 346 18.71 -21.41 14.22
C GLY A 346 17.58 -21.55 15.24
N GLY A 347 17.22 -22.77 15.62
CA GLY A 347 16.20 -22.97 16.66
C GLY A 347 16.67 -22.55 18.06
N PHE A 348 17.97 -22.74 18.36
CA PHE A 348 18.58 -22.19 19.57
C PHE A 348 18.50 -20.66 19.59
N VAL A 349 18.86 -19.98 18.50
CA VAL A 349 18.77 -18.52 18.36
C VAL A 349 17.35 -18.02 18.56
N ARG A 350 16.38 -18.69 17.93
CA ARG A 350 14.97 -18.31 18.05
C ARG A 350 14.46 -18.45 19.48
N GLY A 351 14.73 -19.58 20.12
CA GLY A 351 14.39 -19.78 21.53
C GLY A 351 15.11 -18.77 22.44
N CYS A 352 16.39 -18.49 22.17
CA CYS A 352 17.19 -17.51 22.91
C CYS A 352 16.63 -16.10 22.79
N SER A 353 16.08 -15.74 21.62
CA SER A 353 15.50 -14.41 21.37
C SER A 353 14.13 -14.24 22.01
N SER A 354 13.36 -15.32 22.17
CA SER A 354 12.09 -15.29 22.91
C SER A 354 12.23 -15.17 24.43
N LEU A 355 13.45 -15.29 24.96
CA LEU A 355 13.69 -15.11 26.39
C LEU A 355 13.89 -13.64 26.74
N PRO A 356 13.43 -13.21 27.93
CA PRO A 356 13.83 -11.92 28.46
C PRO A 356 15.36 -11.86 28.61
N ARG A 357 15.91 -10.64 28.71
CA ARG A 357 17.35 -10.43 28.84
C ARG A 357 17.85 -11.06 30.13
N LEU A 358 18.81 -11.99 30.02
CA LEU A 358 19.35 -12.76 31.13
C LEU A 358 20.89 -12.82 31.05
N PRO A 359 21.62 -13.05 32.16
CA PRO A 359 23.09 -13.15 32.15
C PRO A 359 23.63 -14.26 31.24
N ILE A 360 22.83 -15.30 31.00
CA ILE A 360 23.16 -16.37 30.04
C ILE A 360 23.42 -15.84 28.63
N HIS A 361 22.81 -14.71 28.24
CA HIS A 361 23.07 -14.08 26.93
C HIS A 361 24.50 -13.56 26.82
N ALA A 362 25.11 -13.07 27.89
CA ALA A 362 26.51 -12.65 27.91
C ALA A 362 27.44 -13.85 27.68
N ARG A 363 27.16 -14.97 28.36
CA ARG A 363 27.89 -16.23 28.16
C ARG A 363 27.75 -16.78 26.74
N ILE A 364 26.53 -16.78 26.18
CA ILE A 364 26.26 -17.20 24.80
C ILE A 364 27.03 -16.32 23.80
N SER A 365 26.99 -14.99 24.00
CA SER A 365 27.70 -14.03 23.15
C SER A 365 29.22 -14.25 23.20
N ALA A 366 29.80 -14.47 24.38
CA ALA A 366 31.22 -14.77 24.55
C ALA A 366 31.64 -16.06 23.82
N ILE A 367 30.84 -17.13 23.89
CA ILE A 367 31.10 -18.38 23.17
C ILE A 367 31.06 -18.16 21.64
N ALA A 368 30.11 -17.35 21.15
CA ALA A 368 30.02 -17.00 19.72
C ALA A 368 31.17 -16.10 19.26
N GLN A 369 31.58 -15.14 20.10
CA GLN A 369 32.71 -14.25 19.85
C GLN A 369 34.02 -15.03 19.76
N ASP A 370 34.29 -15.92 20.72
CA ASP A 370 35.47 -16.78 20.69
C ASP A 370 35.48 -17.59 19.38
N PHE A 371 34.39 -18.28 19.05
CA PHE A 371 34.33 -19.08 17.82
C PHE A 371 34.64 -18.30 16.53
N LEU A 372 34.26 -17.02 16.44
CA LEU A 372 34.55 -16.16 15.29
C LEU A 372 35.98 -15.62 15.29
N THR A 373 36.58 -15.41 16.45
CA THR A 373 37.87 -14.72 16.62
C THR A 373 39.05 -15.66 16.86
N THR A 374 38.86 -16.87 17.41
CA THR A 374 39.94 -17.82 17.68
C THR A 374 40.62 -18.24 16.37
N PRO A 375 41.92 -17.98 16.20
CA PRO A 375 42.64 -18.38 15.00
C PRO A 375 42.73 -19.91 14.90
N SER A 376 42.55 -20.44 13.69
CA SER A 376 42.71 -21.89 13.44
C SER A 376 44.18 -22.30 13.65
N ALA A 377 44.41 -23.40 14.37
CA ALA A 377 45.75 -23.97 14.50
C ALA A 377 46.37 -24.20 13.10
N PRO A 378 47.65 -23.83 12.87
CA PRO A 378 48.27 -23.93 11.55
C PRO A 378 48.32 -25.38 11.10
N LEU A 379 47.66 -25.71 9.99
CA LEU A 379 47.83 -27.00 9.33
C LEU A 379 49.29 -27.12 8.92
N ARG A 380 50.02 -28.05 9.55
CA ARG A 380 51.45 -28.27 9.34
C ARG A 380 51.77 -28.44 7.83
N LYS A 381 52.75 -27.65 7.35
CA LYS A 381 53.53 -27.78 6.10
C LYS A 381 53.00 -27.12 4.81
N SER A 382 52.51 -25.87 4.84
CA SER A 382 52.59 -25.01 3.63
C SER A 382 53.90 -24.22 3.62
N PRO A 383 54.80 -24.39 2.64
CA PRO A 383 56.14 -23.80 2.63
C PRO A 383 56.19 -22.29 2.26
N SER A 384 55.05 -21.60 2.22
CA SER A 384 54.99 -20.17 1.90
C SER A 384 54.37 -19.39 3.06
N PRO A 385 55.11 -18.47 3.72
CA PRO A 385 54.54 -17.59 4.74
C PRO A 385 53.58 -16.62 4.06
N SER A 386 52.26 -16.89 4.15
CA SER A 386 51.27 -15.89 3.75
C SER A 386 51.28 -14.77 4.78
N LYS A 387 51.51 -13.52 4.35
CA LYS A 387 51.48 -12.31 5.21
C LYS A 387 50.06 -11.95 5.73
N LEU A 388 49.07 -12.81 5.52
CA LEU A 388 47.69 -12.57 5.97
C LEU A 388 47.54 -12.99 7.44
N PRO A 389 46.81 -12.21 8.26
CA PRO A 389 46.49 -12.58 9.63
C PRO A 389 45.85 -13.97 9.72
N PRO A 390 46.12 -14.75 10.78
CA PRO A 390 45.50 -16.05 10.97
C PRO A 390 44.00 -15.89 11.22
N GLU A 391 43.18 -16.27 10.24
CA GLU A 391 41.71 -16.24 10.38
C GLU A 391 41.15 -17.49 11.06
N SER A 392 40.03 -17.32 11.76
CA SER A 392 39.27 -18.43 12.32
C SER A 392 38.75 -19.37 11.22
N ALA A 393 38.58 -20.64 11.56
CA ALA A 393 38.14 -21.64 10.59
C ALA A 393 36.76 -21.33 10.02
N ILE A 394 35.84 -20.85 10.84
CA ILE A 394 34.49 -20.49 10.43
C ILE A 394 34.46 -19.28 9.50
N VAL A 395 35.22 -18.22 9.78
CA VAL A 395 35.28 -17.03 8.90
C VAL A 395 35.80 -17.42 7.51
N ARG A 396 36.82 -18.28 7.44
CA ARG A 396 37.30 -18.84 6.17
C ARG A 396 36.21 -19.62 5.44
N THR A 397 35.49 -20.50 6.15
CA THR A 397 34.41 -21.30 5.56
C THR A 397 33.23 -20.43 5.08
N LEU A 398 32.80 -19.44 5.86
CA LEU A 398 31.77 -18.47 5.48
C LEU A 398 32.18 -17.69 4.24
N ARG A 399 33.41 -17.19 4.19
CA ARG A 399 33.94 -16.51 3.01
C ARG A 399 33.95 -17.41 1.78
N THR A 400 34.43 -18.65 1.90
CA THR A 400 34.46 -19.59 0.77
C THR A 400 33.06 -19.92 0.27
N THR A 401 32.10 -20.13 1.17
CA THR A 401 30.72 -20.49 0.81
C THR A 401 29.94 -19.31 0.24
N LEU A 402 30.13 -18.08 0.74
CA LEU A 402 29.56 -16.86 0.16
C LEU A 402 30.09 -16.55 -1.25
N ASN A 403 31.34 -16.90 -1.55
CA ASN A 403 31.93 -16.71 -2.88
C ASN A 403 31.57 -17.83 -3.88
N ALA A 404 30.90 -18.90 -3.43
CA ALA A 404 30.51 -20.00 -4.31
C ALA A 404 29.35 -19.56 -5.22
N THR A 405 29.61 -19.40 -6.52
CA THR A 405 28.61 -18.93 -7.49
C THR A 405 27.63 -20.02 -7.93
N GLU A 406 28.08 -21.28 -7.94
CA GLU A 406 27.30 -22.44 -8.40
C GLU A 406 27.48 -23.66 -7.47
N PRO A 407 27.05 -23.55 -6.20
CA PRO A 407 27.03 -24.70 -5.31
C PRO A 407 26.05 -25.77 -5.82
N ALA A 408 26.40 -27.05 -5.63
CA ALA A 408 25.54 -28.16 -6.02
C ALA A 408 24.25 -28.25 -5.17
N HIS A 409 24.25 -27.67 -3.97
CA HIS A 409 23.13 -27.66 -3.04
C HIS A 409 23.12 -26.35 -2.24
N ALA A 410 21.95 -25.81 -1.87
CA ALA A 410 21.84 -24.57 -1.10
C ALA A 410 22.65 -24.63 0.21
N ALA A 411 22.61 -25.77 0.90
CA ALA A 411 23.39 -26.06 2.11
C ALA A 411 24.93 -26.07 1.95
N GLN A 412 25.47 -25.94 0.72
CA GLN A 412 26.92 -25.87 0.46
C GLN A 412 27.41 -24.47 0.06
N GLY A 413 26.50 -23.52 -0.13
CA GLY A 413 26.82 -22.22 -0.72
C GLY A 413 26.37 -21.04 0.12
N PRO A 414 26.07 -19.90 -0.53
CA PRO A 414 25.77 -18.64 0.15
C PRO A 414 24.52 -18.70 1.06
N VAL A 415 23.54 -19.55 0.75
CA VAL A 415 22.31 -19.70 1.56
C VAL A 415 22.64 -20.16 2.97
N TRP A 416 23.43 -21.24 3.10
CA TRP A 416 23.89 -21.72 4.41
C TRP A 416 24.71 -20.67 5.15
N ALA A 417 25.63 -19.99 4.44
CA ALA A 417 26.47 -18.98 5.05
C ALA A 417 25.65 -17.82 5.64
N LEU A 418 24.61 -17.38 4.92
CA LEU A 418 23.70 -16.33 5.38
C LEU A 418 22.84 -16.76 6.57
N CYS A 419 22.36 -18.01 6.61
CA CYS A 419 21.61 -18.53 7.78
C CYS A 419 22.51 -18.61 9.02
N VAL A 420 23.77 -19.05 8.86
CA VAL A 420 24.76 -19.06 9.95
C VAL A 420 25.11 -17.64 10.38
N LEU A 421 25.32 -16.72 9.44
CA LEU A 421 25.61 -15.32 9.76
C LEU A 421 24.45 -14.66 10.51
N ALA A 422 23.20 -14.84 10.06
CA ALA A 422 22.02 -14.34 10.77
C ALA A 422 21.97 -14.85 12.21
N SER A 423 22.21 -16.15 12.39
CA SER A 423 22.30 -16.77 13.72
C SER A 423 23.40 -16.15 14.58
N MET A 424 24.61 -15.98 14.03
CA MET A 424 25.72 -15.38 14.76
C MET A 424 25.46 -13.92 15.12
N ILE A 425 24.85 -13.14 14.22
CA ILE A 425 24.49 -11.74 14.47
C ILE A 425 23.57 -11.62 15.68
N VAL A 426 22.53 -12.47 15.76
CA VAL A 426 21.59 -12.46 16.88
C VAL A 426 22.24 -12.93 18.18
N LEU A 427 23.10 -13.97 18.15
CA LEU A 427 23.79 -14.45 19.36
C LEU A 427 24.81 -13.45 19.91
N LEU A 428 25.49 -12.70 19.05
CA LEU A 428 26.43 -11.67 19.48
C LEU A 428 25.71 -10.45 20.08
N GLY A 429 24.56 -10.07 19.50
CA GLY A 429 23.75 -8.95 19.97
C GLY A 429 24.57 -7.66 20.07
N PRO A 430 24.57 -6.95 21.21
CA PRO A 430 25.31 -5.70 21.41
C PRO A 430 26.83 -5.83 21.27
N ALA A 431 27.40 -7.03 21.41
CA ALA A 431 28.85 -7.24 21.23
C ALA A 431 29.32 -6.85 19.82
N LEU A 432 28.44 -6.87 18.83
CA LEU A 432 28.72 -6.36 17.49
C LEU A 432 28.96 -4.84 17.45
N SER A 433 28.41 -4.11 18.40
CA SER A 433 28.55 -2.66 18.49
C SER A 433 29.74 -2.24 19.35
N THR A 434 30.23 -3.09 20.24
CA THR A 434 31.36 -2.80 21.12
C THR A 434 32.69 -3.32 20.56
N ASP A 435 32.71 -4.53 19.99
CA ASP A 435 33.94 -5.15 19.44
C ASP A 435 34.14 -4.82 17.94
N VAL A 436 35.15 -3.98 17.67
CA VAL A 436 35.55 -3.57 16.31
C VAL A 436 35.95 -4.74 15.42
N GLN A 437 36.59 -5.77 15.97
CA GLN A 437 37.02 -6.95 15.21
C GLN A 437 35.80 -7.75 14.75
N LEU A 438 34.82 -7.99 15.64
CA LEU A 438 33.57 -8.66 15.28
C LEU A 438 32.80 -7.88 14.21
N PHE A 439 32.64 -6.57 14.40
CA PHE A 439 32.00 -5.70 13.41
C PHE A 439 32.68 -5.80 12.03
N ARG A 440 34.02 -5.73 11.98
CA ARG A 440 34.78 -5.86 10.73
C ARG A 440 34.59 -7.22 10.07
N ILE A 441 34.59 -8.31 10.84
CA ILE A 441 34.37 -9.67 10.32
C ILE A 441 32.98 -9.77 9.69
N VAL A 442 31.93 -9.39 10.42
CA VAL A 442 30.54 -9.49 9.95
C VAL A 442 30.29 -8.57 8.76
N SER A 443 30.70 -7.30 8.84
CA SER A 443 30.56 -6.33 7.74
C SER A 443 31.28 -6.80 6.47
N ALA A 444 32.47 -7.39 6.58
CA ALA A 444 33.17 -7.97 5.44
C ALA A 444 32.41 -9.15 4.82
N MET A 445 31.75 -9.99 5.62
CA MET A 445 30.94 -11.11 5.11
C MET A 445 29.66 -10.62 4.43
N LEU A 446 28.94 -9.68 5.03
CA LEU A 446 27.73 -9.10 4.43
C LEU A 446 28.07 -8.38 3.11
N SER A 447 29.22 -7.70 3.04
CA SER A 447 29.73 -7.07 1.81
C SER A 447 29.95 -8.06 0.66
N LEU A 448 30.38 -9.29 0.95
CA LEU A 448 30.51 -10.35 -0.06
C LEU A 448 29.14 -10.80 -0.57
N ALA A 449 28.16 -10.94 0.32
CA ALA A 449 26.80 -11.30 -0.05
C ALA A 449 26.11 -10.22 -0.90
N LEU A 450 26.32 -8.93 -0.59
CA LEU A 450 25.81 -7.81 -1.40
C LEU A 450 26.30 -7.86 -2.85
N ARG A 451 27.56 -8.27 -3.05
CA ARG A 451 28.22 -8.35 -4.37
C ARG A 451 27.95 -9.67 -5.10
N HIS A 452 27.15 -10.56 -4.52
CA HIS A 452 26.87 -11.86 -5.11
C HIS A 452 26.11 -11.70 -6.44
N LYS A 453 26.44 -12.49 -7.47
CA LYS A 453 25.87 -12.35 -8.82
C LYS A 453 24.37 -12.68 -8.87
N LYS A 454 23.93 -13.66 -8.09
CA LYS A 454 22.54 -14.14 -8.05
C LYS A 454 21.65 -13.26 -7.18
N SER A 455 20.54 -12.76 -7.74
CA SER A 455 19.61 -11.86 -7.08
C SER A 455 18.91 -12.44 -5.85
N SER A 456 18.51 -13.71 -5.86
CA SER A 456 17.93 -14.36 -4.67
C SER A 456 18.87 -14.39 -3.46
N ILE A 457 20.19 -14.36 -3.66
CA ILE A 457 21.14 -14.29 -2.54
C ILE A 457 21.21 -12.87 -1.97
N ARG A 458 21.18 -11.85 -2.85
CA ARG A 458 21.07 -10.45 -2.40
C ARG A 458 19.73 -10.18 -1.72
N ALA A 459 18.63 -10.78 -2.21
CA ALA A 459 17.33 -10.74 -1.56
C ALA A 459 17.38 -11.46 -0.19
N LEU A 460 17.94 -12.67 -0.12
CA LEU A 460 18.10 -13.37 1.17
C LEU A 460 18.90 -12.54 2.17
N LEU A 461 19.94 -11.82 1.73
CA LEU A 461 20.65 -10.88 2.59
C LEU A 461 19.76 -9.74 3.12
N CYS A 462 18.78 -9.25 2.34
CA CYS A 462 17.78 -8.30 2.84
C CYS A 462 16.99 -8.90 4.01
N ALA A 463 16.64 -10.20 3.94
CA ALA A 463 15.97 -10.91 5.04
C ALA A 463 16.87 -11.20 6.25
N VAL A 464 18.20 -11.21 6.08
CA VAL A 464 19.16 -11.24 7.20
C VAL A 464 19.28 -9.86 7.86
N TRP A 465 19.00 -8.78 7.14
CA TRP A 465 19.20 -7.43 7.63
C TRP A 465 18.45 -7.07 8.92
N PRO A 466 17.17 -7.48 9.11
CA PRO A 466 16.48 -7.34 10.39
C PRO A 466 17.23 -7.93 11.59
N CYS A 467 18.09 -8.94 11.40
CA CYS A 467 18.94 -9.47 12.46
C CYS A 467 20.00 -8.45 12.92
N MET A 468 20.56 -7.66 11.99
CA MET A 468 21.50 -6.57 12.29
C MET A 468 20.82 -5.45 13.07
N THR A 469 19.61 -5.08 12.63
CA THR A 469 18.75 -4.11 13.31
C THR A 469 18.43 -4.58 14.73
N HIS A 470 17.98 -5.83 14.88
CA HIS A 470 17.71 -6.45 16.17
C HIS A 470 18.95 -6.43 17.09
N ALA A 471 20.13 -6.81 16.59
CA ALA A 471 21.36 -6.79 17.38
C ALA A 471 21.78 -5.37 17.83
N PHE A 472 21.52 -4.35 17.00
CA PHE A 472 21.84 -2.96 17.31
C PHE A 472 20.93 -2.36 18.42
N PHE A 473 19.64 -2.65 18.36
CA PHE A 473 18.65 -2.17 19.33
C PHE A 473 18.50 -3.05 20.57
N GLN A 474 19.27 -4.14 20.67
CA GLN A 474 19.30 -4.91 21.93
C GLN A 474 19.93 -4.09 23.06
N PRO A 475 19.37 -4.15 24.28
CA PRO A 475 20.00 -3.59 25.46
C PRO A 475 21.38 -4.21 25.72
N PRO A 476 22.29 -3.51 26.43
CA PRO A 476 23.58 -4.06 26.84
C PRO A 476 23.48 -5.45 27.48
N LEU A 477 24.55 -6.23 27.38
CA LEU A 477 24.62 -7.55 28.02
C LEU A 477 24.72 -7.36 29.54
N ILE A 478 23.96 -8.14 30.30
CA ILE A 478 24.04 -8.15 31.76
C ILE A 478 25.22 -9.04 32.13
N GLU A 479 26.26 -8.48 32.74
CA GLU A 479 27.38 -9.25 33.26
C GLU A 479 27.00 -9.89 34.60
N GLU A 480 27.45 -11.13 34.83
CA GLU A 480 27.36 -11.74 36.16
C GLU A 480 28.37 -11.00 37.05
N SER A 481 27.88 -10.13 37.94
CA SER A 481 28.73 -9.48 38.93
C SER A 481 29.29 -10.55 39.86
N ASP A 482 30.56 -10.90 39.68
CA ASP A 482 31.32 -11.58 40.72
C ASP A 482 31.45 -10.58 41.88
N ASP A 483 30.59 -10.71 42.90
CA ASP A 483 30.51 -9.91 44.14
C ASP A 483 31.82 -9.91 44.99
N SER A 484 32.98 -10.30 44.41
CA SER A 484 34.22 -10.54 45.12
C SER A 484 35.36 -9.56 44.82
N GLN A 485 35.20 -8.55 43.94
CA GLN A 485 36.31 -7.63 43.60
C GLN A 485 35.97 -6.12 43.45
N SER A 486 35.00 -5.59 44.18
CA SER A 486 34.82 -4.12 44.26
C SER A 486 35.67 -3.50 45.39
N ASN A 487 36.93 -3.21 45.11
CA ASN A 487 37.75 -2.29 45.90
C ASN A 487 38.91 -1.75 45.04
N SER A 488 38.62 -0.82 44.13
CA SER A 488 39.62 0.14 43.67
C SER A 488 38.97 1.41 43.11
N ASP A 489 39.06 2.49 43.87
CA ASP A 489 38.68 3.87 43.51
C ASP A 489 39.60 4.50 42.44
N ALA A 490 40.05 3.72 41.44
CA ALA A 490 41.05 4.13 40.45
C ALA A 490 40.55 4.08 38.98
N GLU A 491 39.29 3.67 38.74
CA GLU A 491 38.78 3.36 37.39
C GLU A 491 37.89 4.45 36.75
N ASP A 492 37.67 5.60 37.41
CA ASP A 492 36.80 6.67 36.88
C ASP A 492 37.32 7.27 35.56
N GLY A 493 38.65 7.25 35.32
CA GLY A 493 39.24 7.80 34.09
C GLY A 493 39.23 6.83 32.88
N GLN A 494 39.17 5.52 33.11
CA GLN A 494 39.15 4.51 32.04
C GLN A 494 37.72 4.23 31.56
N PHE A 495 36.74 4.34 32.46
CA PHE A 495 35.34 4.16 32.14
C PHE A 495 34.80 5.19 31.13
N GLU A 496 35.25 6.46 31.21
CA GLU A 496 34.86 7.51 30.24
C GLU A 496 35.43 7.27 28.83
N GLU A 497 36.67 6.79 28.72
CA GLU A 497 37.31 6.49 27.42
C GLU A 497 36.64 5.30 26.72
N ASP A 498 36.30 4.26 27.48
CA ASP A 498 35.59 3.07 26.98
C ASP A 498 34.14 3.40 26.54
N ILE A 499 33.44 4.30 27.23
CA ILE A 499 32.11 4.78 26.81
C ILE A 499 32.21 5.53 25.48
N ALA A 500 33.21 6.41 25.33
CA ALA A 500 33.39 7.21 24.12
C ALA A 500 33.71 6.34 22.90
N ASP A 501 34.57 5.33 23.04
CA ASP A 501 34.92 4.42 21.96
C ASP A 501 33.79 3.45 21.60
N ASN A 502 33.02 2.98 22.59
CA ASN A 502 31.80 2.20 22.35
C ASN A 502 30.75 3.00 21.57
N SER A 503 30.59 4.29 21.87
CA SER A 503 29.69 5.18 21.12
C SER A 503 30.10 5.32 19.64
N LYS A 504 31.40 5.50 19.35
CA LYS A 504 31.92 5.56 17.97
C LYS A 504 31.66 4.26 17.20
N ASN A 505 31.85 3.11 17.85
CA ASN A 505 31.65 1.79 17.23
C ASN A 505 30.17 1.51 16.99
N ARG A 506 29.30 1.87 17.95
CA ARG A 506 27.84 1.82 17.79
C ARG A 506 27.39 2.69 16.60
N GLU A 507 27.93 3.90 16.46
CA GLU A 507 27.62 4.76 15.31
C GLU A 507 28.14 4.18 13.97
N ALA A 508 29.29 3.50 13.96
CA ALA A 508 29.77 2.80 12.77
C ALA A 508 28.83 1.65 12.35
N LEU A 509 28.27 0.93 13.33
CA LEU A 509 27.24 -0.08 13.09
C LEU A 509 25.92 0.54 12.60
N TRP A 510 25.48 1.67 13.18
CA TRP A 510 24.31 2.40 12.71
C TRP A 510 24.45 2.82 11.24
N LYS A 511 25.62 3.37 10.86
CA LYS A 511 25.94 3.71 9.47
C LYS A 511 25.80 2.52 8.54
N LEU A 512 26.12 1.31 9.00
CA LEU A 512 25.87 0.11 8.21
C LEU A 512 24.37 -0.17 8.14
N VAL A 513 23.69 -0.30 9.29
CA VAL A 513 22.28 -0.68 9.41
C VAL A 513 21.37 0.18 8.53
N LYS A 514 21.52 1.50 8.58
CA LYS A 514 20.66 2.42 7.82
C LYS A 514 20.75 2.21 6.30
N ASN A 515 21.94 1.90 5.76
CA ASN A 515 22.21 1.88 4.31
C ASN A 515 21.43 0.81 3.52
N MET A 516 20.83 -0.18 4.18
CA MET A 516 20.08 -1.24 3.52
C MET A 516 18.58 -1.07 3.76
N VAL A 517 17.92 -0.50 2.76
CA VAL A 517 16.50 -0.16 2.81
C VAL A 517 15.62 -1.01 1.87
N ASP A 518 16.22 -1.95 1.15
CA ASP A 518 15.51 -2.78 0.15
C ASP A 518 14.60 -3.82 0.79
N MET A 519 13.58 -4.25 0.04
CA MET A 519 12.76 -5.43 0.34
C MET A 519 12.18 -5.43 1.78
N GLY A 520 11.74 -4.26 2.27
CA GLY A 520 11.13 -4.10 3.59
C GLY A 520 12.13 -3.92 4.74
N ALA A 521 13.44 -4.00 4.51
CA ALA A 521 14.44 -3.80 5.57
C ALA A 521 14.37 -2.39 6.19
N GLY A 522 14.08 -1.35 5.38
CA GLY A 522 13.88 0.01 5.88
C GLY A 522 12.67 0.12 6.81
N ALA A 523 11.53 -0.43 6.41
CA ALA A 523 10.31 -0.47 7.22
C ALA A 523 10.51 -1.20 8.56
N ALA A 524 11.16 -2.37 8.52
CA ALA A 524 11.49 -3.13 9.74
C ALA A 524 12.45 -2.34 10.66
N THR A 525 13.39 -1.58 10.08
CA THR A 525 14.30 -0.73 10.86
C THR A 525 13.55 0.41 11.54
N ILE A 526 12.64 1.08 10.84
CA ILE A 526 11.81 2.16 11.40
C ILE A 526 10.88 1.61 12.50
N ALA A 527 10.21 0.48 12.27
CA ALA A 527 9.39 -0.18 13.30
C ALA A 527 10.20 -0.43 14.58
N THR A 528 11.46 -0.87 14.44
CA THR A 528 12.35 -1.13 15.58
C THR A 528 12.76 0.15 16.29
N VAL A 529 13.16 1.19 15.54
CA VAL A 529 13.59 2.48 16.10
C VAL A 529 12.49 3.08 16.98
N LEU A 530 11.23 3.00 16.55
CA LEU A 530 10.09 3.58 17.27
C LEU A 530 9.73 2.89 18.59
N ILE A 531 10.23 1.67 18.81
CA ILE A 531 9.99 0.85 20.00
C ILE A 531 11.22 0.81 20.90
N ALA A 532 12.39 1.12 20.34
CA ALA A 532 13.63 1.17 21.10
C ALA A 532 13.57 2.24 22.20
N ASP A 533 14.12 1.87 23.36
CA ASP A 533 14.34 2.75 24.50
C ASP A 533 15.56 3.65 24.21
N GLU A 534 15.31 4.74 23.47
CA GLU A 534 16.28 5.77 23.12
C GLU A 534 15.65 7.15 23.32
N GLU A 535 16.48 8.18 23.52
CA GLU A 535 16.03 9.56 23.58
C GLU A 535 15.31 9.98 22.29
N ASP A 536 14.24 10.76 22.43
CA ASP A 536 13.34 11.15 21.34
C ASP A 536 14.10 11.83 20.17
N ASP A 537 15.02 12.75 20.45
CA ASP A 537 15.85 13.42 19.45
C ASP A 537 16.65 12.43 18.59
N VAL A 538 17.25 11.41 19.22
CA VAL A 538 18.03 10.37 18.54
C VAL A 538 17.10 9.46 17.75
N ARG A 539 15.97 9.07 18.34
CA ARG A 539 14.94 8.25 17.70
C ARG A 539 14.43 8.90 16.41
N TYR A 540 14.01 10.16 16.47
CA TYR A 540 13.48 10.92 15.33
C TYR A 540 14.54 11.11 14.24
N THR A 541 15.76 11.47 14.63
CA THR A 541 16.88 11.60 13.68
C THR A 541 17.11 10.30 12.92
N ARG A 542 17.01 9.15 13.59
CA ARG A 542 17.20 7.83 12.97
C ARG A 542 16.05 7.44 12.05
N VAL A 543 14.80 7.67 12.45
CA VAL A 543 13.62 7.48 11.59
C VAL A 543 13.77 8.29 10.31
N LEU A 544 14.04 9.59 10.43
CA LEU A 544 14.24 10.49 9.30
C LEU A 544 15.42 10.08 8.44
N THR A 545 16.53 9.59 9.02
CA THR A 545 17.69 9.14 8.24
C THR A 545 17.35 7.93 7.38
N VAL A 546 16.63 6.94 7.92
CA VAL A 546 16.23 5.74 7.17
C VAL A 546 15.22 6.09 6.09
N LEU A 547 14.20 6.91 6.41
CA LEU A 547 13.23 7.40 5.43
C LEU A 547 13.90 8.17 4.29
N ASN A 548 14.82 9.09 4.61
CA ASN A 548 15.59 9.81 3.60
C ASN A 548 16.36 8.85 2.69
N GLN A 549 17.00 7.82 3.24
CA GLN A 549 17.69 6.83 2.43
C GLN A 549 16.75 5.99 1.55
N MET A 550 15.52 5.71 2.01
CA MET A 550 14.50 5.03 1.22
C MET A 550 14.05 5.88 0.02
N VAL A 551 13.74 7.16 0.23
CA VAL A 551 13.27 8.05 -0.86
C VAL A 551 14.36 8.35 -1.88
N HIS A 552 15.59 8.64 -1.44
CA HIS A 552 16.72 8.95 -2.34
C HIS A 552 17.15 7.74 -3.20
N LYS A 553 16.81 6.52 -2.79
CA LYS A 553 17.11 5.33 -3.57
C LYS A 553 16.17 5.15 -4.77
N GLY A 554 14.98 5.77 -4.74
CA GLY A 554 13.95 5.65 -5.77
C GLY A 554 13.35 4.24 -5.89
N GLY A 555 12.46 4.04 -6.87
CA GLY A 555 11.84 2.74 -7.16
C GLY A 555 11.00 2.19 -6.00
N LEU A 556 11.06 0.86 -5.78
CA LEU A 556 10.29 0.18 -4.74
C LEU A 556 10.59 0.71 -3.31
N PRO A 557 11.85 0.97 -2.89
CA PRO A 557 12.15 1.61 -1.62
C PRO A 557 11.44 2.95 -1.40
N CYS A 558 11.33 3.79 -2.43
CA CYS A 558 10.63 5.08 -2.31
C CYS A 558 9.11 4.88 -2.15
N GLY A 559 8.51 3.93 -2.88
CA GLY A 559 7.10 3.56 -2.68
C GLY A 559 6.82 3.12 -1.24
N HIS A 560 7.62 2.20 -0.72
CA HIS A 560 7.53 1.82 0.69
C HIS A 560 7.78 2.99 1.64
N ALA A 561 8.64 3.95 1.31
CA ALA A 561 8.87 5.12 2.16
C ALA A 561 7.62 5.99 2.29
N ILE A 562 6.86 6.15 1.19
CA ILE A 562 5.60 6.90 1.18
C ILE A 562 4.54 6.14 2.00
N GLU A 563 4.44 4.82 1.86
CA GLU A 563 3.53 4.00 2.66
C GLU A 563 3.89 4.05 4.16
N VAL A 564 5.19 4.01 4.49
CA VAL A 564 5.66 4.19 5.88
C VAL A 564 5.33 5.59 6.37
N LEU A 565 5.59 6.64 5.59
CA LEU A 565 5.25 8.01 5.95
C LEU A 565 3.75 8.17 6.21
N GLN A 566 2.90 7.66 5.32
CA GLN A 566 1.46 7.61 5.50
C GLN A 566 1.09 6.92 6.81
N ARG A 567 1.69 5.77 7.12
CA ARG A 567 1.46 5.05 8.37
C ARG A 567 1.87 5.86 9.60
N LEU A 568 3.00 6.55 9.55
CA LEU A 568 3.48 7.39 10.65
C LEU A 568 2.53 8.55 10.97
N VAL A 569 1.88 9.13 9.95
CA VAL A 569 0.98 10.30 10.12
C VAL A 569 -0.50 9.92 10.27
N SER A 570 -0.82 8.63 10.27
CA SER A 570 -2.20 8.13 10.40
C SER A 570 -2.67 8.17 11.86
N LEU A 571 -3.17 9.34 12.29
CA LEU A 571 -3.73 9.53 13.64
C LEU A 571 -4.91 8.57 13.90
N GLY A 572 -4.96 7.96 15.08
CA GLY A 572 -6.11 7.18 15.57
C GLY A 572 -6.13 5.69 15.21
N GLN A 573 -5.13 5.17 14.50
CA GLN A 573 -5.00 3.72 14.27
C GLN A 573 -4.26 3.05 15.44
N ALA A 574 -4.92 2.11 16.13
CA ALA A 574 -4.26 1.28 17.15
C ALA A 574 -3.12 0.48 16.51
N SER A 575 -1.95 0.46 17.15
CA SER A 575 -0.86 -0.45 16.78
C SER A 575 -0.98 -1.74 17.58
N ASP A 576 -0.79 -2.87 16.93
CA ASP A 576 -0.54 -4.12 17.64
C ASP A 576 0.76 -4.00 18.44
N ASP A 577 0.80 -4.59 19.64
CA ASP A 577 2.04 -4.72 20.40
C ASP A 577 3.07 -5.47 19.54
N TYR A 578 4.07 -4.71 19.10
CA TYR A 578 5.12 -5.21 18.25
C TYR A 578 6.32 -5.65 19.10
N ASP A 579 6.63 -6.94 19.02
CA ASP A 579 7.75 -7.56 19.69
C ASP A 579 8.98 -7.55 18.75
N LEU A 580 10.15 -7.17 19.28
CA LEU A 580 11.43 -7.22 18.58
C LEU A 580 11.73 -8.61 18.00
N VAL A 581 11.22 -9.67 18.62
CA VAL A 581 11.39 -11.05 18.12
C VAL A 581 10.68 -11.24 16.76
N LYS A 582 9.64 -10.46 16.45
CA LYS A 582 8.95 -10.50 15.14
C LYS A 582 9.83 -9.98 13.99
N LEU A 583 10.95 -9.29 14.28
CA LEU A 583 11.97 -8.94 13.27
C LEU A 583 12.65 -10.19 12.70
N LEU A 584 12.69 -11.28 13.46
CA LEU A 584 13.44 -12.49 13.14
C LEU A 584 12.54 -13.47 12.38
N SER A 585 12.65 -13.48 11.05
CA SER A 585 11.88 -14.38 10.18
C SER A 585 12.03 -15.85 10.62
N PRO A 586 10.94 -16.55 10.99
CA PRO A 586 10.97 -17.96 11.37
C PRO A 586 11.62 -18.87 10.33
N GLY A 587 11.37 -18.61 9.04
CA GLY A 587 11.94 -19.38 7.93
C GLY A 587 13.46 -19.23 7.79
N LEU A 588 14.04 -18.13 8.28
CA LEU A 588 15.49 -17.92 8.27
C LEU A 588 16.21 -18.81 9.30
N PHE A 589 15.53 -19.11 10.41
CA PHE A 589 16.09 -19.89 11.53
C PHE A 589 15.61 -21.36 11.56
N SER A 590 14.55 -21.69 10.82
CA SER A 590 13.98 -23.04 10.71
C SER A 590 14.28 -23.66 9.33
N CYS A 591 15.57 -23.76 8.98
CA CYS A 591 15.97 -23.91 7.58
C CYS A 591 15.85 -25.33 6.99
N LEU A 592 15.71 -26.39 7.82
CA LEU A 592 15.53 -27.77 7.34
C LEU A 592 14.11 -27.99 6.79
N GLY A 593 14.01 -28.39 5.53
CA GLY A 593 12.73 -28.50 4.81
C GLY A 593 12.32 -27.22 4.07
N GLY A 594 13.07 -26.12 4.25
CA GLY A 594 12.93 -24.85 3.54
C GLY A 594 14.21 -24.46 2.81
N LEU A 595 14.84 -23.35 3.22
CA LEU A 595 16.00 -22.74 2.56
C LEU A 595 17.17 -23.70 2.30
N LEU A 596 17.54 -24.53 3.29
CA LEU A 596 18.72 -25.40 3.15
C LEU A 596 18.44 -26.64 2.30
N ALA A 597 17.17 -27.04 2.15
CA ALA A 597 16.74 -28.19 1.36
C ALA A 597 16.42 -27.83 -0.10
N ALA A 598 16.34 -26.53 -0.42
CA ALA A 598 16.06 -26.06 -1.77
C ALA A 598 17.19 -26.43 -2.75
N ASP A 599 16.80 -26.84 -3.96
CA ASP A 599 17.75 -26.93 -5.07
C ASP A 599 18.29 -25.53 -5.40
N TRP A 600 19.56 -25.44 -5.77
CA TRP A 600 20.20 -24.17 -6.08
C TRP A 600 19.40 -23.39 -7.13
N LYS A 601 18.86 -24.06 -8.16
CA LYS A 601 18.09 -23.40 -9.22
C LYS A 601 16.76 -22.80 -8.72
N SER A 602 16.15 -23.39 -7.70
CA SER A 602 14.85 -22.99 -7.15
C SER A 602 14.94 -22.16 -5.86
N VAL A 603 16.14 -21.75 -5.42
CA VAL A 603 16.34 -20.93 -4.20
C VAL A 603 15.43 -19.70 -4.14
N VAL A 604 15.11 -19.07 -5.28
CA VAL A 604 14.18 -17.92 -5.34
C VAL A 604 12.82 -18.27 -4.70
N ASN A 605 12.30 -19.48 -4.95
CA ASN A 605 11.01 -19.92 -4.42
C ASN A 605 11.04 -20.20 -2.92
N ALA A 606 12.22 -20.53 -2.37
CA ALA A 606 12.41 -20.73 -0.94
C ALA A 606 12.67 -19.41 -0.20
N VAL A 607 13.24 -18.42 -0.88
CA VAL A 607 13.52 -17.09 -0.32
C VAL A 607 12.29 -16.20 -0.30
N LYS A 608 11.41 -16.30 -1.31
CA LYS A 608 10.22 -15.43 -1.42
C LYS A 608 9.31 -15.46 -0.16
N PRO A 609 8.93 -16.63 0.40
CA PRO A 609 8.07 -16.68 1.57
C PRO A 609 8.66 -16.03 2.83
N LEU A 610 9.98 -15.89 2.92
CA LEU A 610 10.61 -15.24 4.07
C LEU A 610 10.16 -13.78 4.23
N PHE A 611 9.87 -13.10 3.13
CA PHE A 611 9.43 -11.71 3.16
C PHE A 611 7.98 -11.56 3.58
N ASP A 612 7.17 -12.62 3.45
CA ASP A 612 5.80 -12.63 3.97
C ASP A 612 5.80 -12.69 5.51
N ASP A 613 6.83 -13.31 6.09
CA ASP A 613 7.06 -13.41 7.53
C ASP A 613 7.72 -12.14 8.13
N LEU A 614 8.30 -11.27 7.29
CA LEU A 614 8.94 -10.06 7.77
C LEU A 614 7.92 -8.99 8.17
N PRO A 615 8.31 -8.07 9.06
CA PRO A 615 7.44 -6.98 9.48
C PRO A 615 6.97 -6.17 8.28
N LYS A 616 5.64 -6.09 8.15
CA LYS A 616 4.97 -5.26 7.14
C LYS A 616 4.83 -3.84 7.65
N ILE A 617 4.39 -2.94 6.79
CA ILE A 617 4.17 -1.53 7.15
C ILE A 617 3.17 -1.39 8.31
N ASP A 618 2.21 -2.31 8.43
CA ASP A 618 1.25 -2.36 9.54
C ASP A 618 1.91 -2.52 10.92
N ALA A 619 3.13 -3.08 10.97
CA ALA A 619 3.91 -3.24 12.20
C ALA A 619 4.51 -1.93 12.71
N ILE A 620 4.54 -0.88 11.89
CA ILE A 620 5.00 0.46 12.29
C ILE A 620 3.86 1.14 13.03
N ARG A 621 4.10 1.52 14.28
CA ARG A 621 3.14 2.33 15.03
C ARG A 621 3.03 3.72 14.41
N PRO A 622 1.83 4.32 14.36
CA PRO A 622 1.70 5.73 14.01
C PRO A 622 2.38 6.58 15.09
N LEU A 623 2.84 7.76 14.69
CA LEU A 623 3.37 8.74 15.63
C LEU A 623 2.22 9.33 16.46
N THR A 624 2.50 9.62 17.73
CA THR A 624 1.54 10.29 18.60
C THR A 624 1.40 11.77 18.22
N LYS A 625 0.34 12.41 18.70
CA LYS A 625 0.16 13.86 18.52
C LYS A 625 1.33 14.66 19.12
N GLU A 626 1.86 14.22 20.26
CA GLU A 626 3.01 14.85 20.92
C GLU A 626 4.28 14.74 20.06
N GLU A 627 4.54 13.55 19.49
CA GLU A 627 5.69 13.34 18.59
C GLU A 627 5.57 14.19 17.31
N LEU A 628 4.37 14.29 16.72
CA LEU A 628 4.11 15.13 15.54
C LEU A 628 4.08 16.64 15.85
N GLY A 629 3.92 17.00 17.13
CA GLY A 629 4.06 18.37 17.63
C GLY A 629 5.50 18.87 17.56
N ASP A 630 6.49 17.97 17.56
CA ASP A 630 7.90 18.32 17.39
C ASP A 630 8.14 18.91 15.99
N GLY A 631 8.48 20.19 15.94
CA GLY A 631 8.69 20.92 14.68
C GLY A 631 9.84 20.38 13.83
N ARG A 632 10.87 19.77 14.43
CA ARG A 632 12.00 19.19 13.68
C ARG A 632 11.60 17.88 13.03
N LEU A 633 10.90 17.02 13.76
CA LEU A 633 10.37 15.76 13.19
C LEU A 633 9.38 16.08 12.08
N PHE A 634 8.42 16.97 12.31
CA PHE A 634 7.42 17.37 11.31
C PHE A 634 8.08 17.91 10.04
N GLN A 635 9.01 18.86 10.17
CA GLN A 635 9.74 19.40 9.02
C GLN A 635 10.54 18.31 8.29
N GLY A 636 11.19 17.41 9.03
CA GLY A 636 11.92 16.30 8.43
C GLY A 636 11.03 15.33 7.66
N LEU A 637 9.81 15.06 8.13
CA LEU A 637 8.83 14.25 7.41
C LEU A 637 8.32 14.96 6.15
N MET A 638 8.12 16.28 6.24
CA MET A 638 7.77 17.12 5.08
C MET A 638 8.88 17.11 4.03
N ASP A 639 10.14 17.20 4.43
CA ASP A 639 11.29 17.14 3.53
C ASP A 639 11.40 15.76 2.86
N VAL A 640 11.19 14.67 3.61
CA VAL A 640 11.10 13.30 3.06
C VAL A 640 9.98 13.22 2.02
N TRP A 641 8.80 13.78 2.32
CA TRP A 641 7.67 13.81 1.40
C TRP A 641 8.00 14.57 0.10
N LYS A 642 8.64 15.75 0.20
CA LYS A 642 9.10 16.53 -0.96
C LYS A 642 10.07 15.74 -1.84
N VAL A 643 11.04 15.04 -1.23
CA VAL A 643 12.00 14.21 -1.99
C VAL A 643 11.31 12.99 -2.61
N ALA A 644 10.32 12.41 -1.92
CA ALA A 644 9.53 11.31 -2.47
C ALA A 644 8.75 11.74 -3.72
N LEU A 645 8.23 12.98 -3.74
CA LEU A 645 7.50 13.56 -4.87
C LEU A 645 8.32 13.57 -6.16
N LEU A 646 9.64 13.75 -6.08
CA LEU A 646 10.57 13.69 -7.23
C LEU A 646 10.64 12.31 -7.92
N HIS A 647 10.17 11.27 -7.24
CA HIS A 647 10.17 9.88 -7.71
C HIS A 647 8.77 9.36 -8.04
N VAL A 648 7.73 10.18 -7.88
CA VAL A 648 6.34 9.80 -8.16
C VAL A 648 6.11 9.78 -9.67
N GLU A 649 5.58 8.67 -10.17
CA GLU A 649 5.17 8.51 -11.57
C GLU A 649 3.65 8.46 -11.67
N ILE A 650 3.07 9.31 -12.51
CA ILE A 650 1.62 9.31 -12.79
C ILE A 650 1.39 8.56 -14.10
N SER A 651 0.66 7.45 -14.01
CA SER A 651 0.28 6.67 -15.19
C SER A 651 -0.68 7.49 -16.05
N GLY A 652 -0.48 7.51 -17.37
CA GLY A 652 -1.22 8.37 -18.30
C GLY A 652 -2.75 8.23 -18.27
N ASP A 653 -3.25 7.06 -17.88
CA ASP A 653 -4.69 6.77 -17.79
C ASP A 653 -5.31 7.19 -16.44
N GLN A 654 -4.50 7.57 -15.46
CA GLN A 654 -4.97 7.90 -14.12
C GLN A 654 -5.20 9.42 -14.00
N ASN A 655 -6.45 9.84 -13.90
CA ASN A 655 -6.84 11.21 -13.53
C ASN A 655 -6.74 11.45 -12.01
N LYS A 656 -5.84 10.76 -11.30
CA LYS A 656 -5.66 10.88 -9.86
C LYS A 656 -4.19 10.82 -9.49
N VAL A 657 -3.78 11.64 -8.54
CA VAL A 657 -2.48 11.53 -7.87
C VAL A 657 -2.42 10.18 -7.15
N PRO A 658 -1.27 9.46 -7.13
CA PRO A 658 -1.15 8.20 -6.42
C PRO A 658 -1.68 8.32 -4.98
N GLY A 659 -2.52 7.37 -4.58
CA GLY A 659 -3.26 7.45 -3.31
C GLY A 659 -2.34 7.63 -2.10
N ASP A 660 -1.19 6.95 -2.10
CA ASP A 660 -0.27 6.93 -0.96
C ASP A 660 0.40 8.30 -0.74
N ILE A 661 0.81 9.01 -1.82
CA ILE A 661 1.45 10.33 -1.68
C ILE A 661 0.45 11.41 -1.25
N ALA A 662 -0.78 11.35 -1.79
CA ALA A 662 -1.86 12.25 -1.41
C ALA A 662 -2.34 11.97 0.02
N SER A 663 -2.38 10.72 0.45
CA SER A 663 -2.74 10.32 1.81
C SER A 663 -1.67 10.71 2.82
N ALA A 664 -0.39 10.55 2.48
CA ALA A 664 0.71 11.04 3.31
C ALA A 664 0.67 12.57 3.49
N TRP A 665 0.42 13.31 2.41
CA TRP A 665 0.20 14.77 2.46
C TRP A 665 -0.97 15.13 3.36
N THR A 666 -2.12 14.51 3.14
CA THR A 666 -3.35 14.74 3.92
C THR A 666 -3.12 14.43 5.40
N GLY A 667 -2.44 13.33 5.73
CA GLY A 667 -2.15 12.96 7.10
C GLY A 667 -1.16 13.91 7.80
N LEU A 668 -0.14 14.40 7.09
CA LEU A 668 0.77 15.43 7.61
C LEU A 668 0.00 16.72 7.96
N LEU A 669 -0.81 17.21 7.03
CA LEU A 669 -1.60 18.42 7.23
C LEU A 669 -2.64 18.24 8.35
N GLN A 670 -3.41 17.16 8.30
CA GLN A 670 -4.43 16.87 9.30
C GLN A 670 -3.82 16.76 10.70
N ALA A 671 -2.65 16.13 10.83
CA ALA A 671 -1.97 16.06 12.12
C ALA A 671 -1.57 17.43 12.65
N LYS A 672 -0.96 18.27 11.81
CA LYS A 672 -0.52 19.61 12.23
C LYS A 672 -1.70 20.53 12.54
N VAL A 673 -2.72 20.55 11.68
CA VAL A 673 -3.96 21.30 11.91
C VAL A 673 -4.64 20.86 13.20
N SER A 674 -4.73 19.55 13.46
CA SER A 674 -5.36 19.04 14.69
C SER A 674 -4.59 19.48 15.94
N ILE A 675 -3.26 19.44 15.93
CA ILE A 675 -2.42 19.87 17.06
C ILE A 675 -2.60 21.36 17.32
N THR A 676 -2.51 22.18 16.28
CA THR A 676 -2.63 23.64 16.40
C THR A 676 -4.05 24.07 16.83
N GLN A 677 -5.10 23.38 16.35
CA GLN A 677 -6.47 23.61 16.79
C GLN A 677 -6.70 23.19 18.26
N ASP A 678 -6.13 22.06 18.70
CA ASP A 678 -6.20 21.60 20.08
C ASP A 678 -5.54 22.62 21.05
N ASP A 679 -4.48 23.30 20.61
CA ASP A 679 -3.79 24.35 21.35
C ASP A 679 -4.49 25.73 21.27
N GLY A 680 -5.45 25.90 20.35
CA GLY A 680 -6.13 27.18 20.10
C GLY A 680 -5.22 28.26 19.49
N ASP A 681 -4.16 27.85 18.80
CA ASP A 681 -3.14 28.75 18.24
C ASP A 681 -3.47 29.18 16.80
N HIS A 682 -4.27 30.24 16.65
CA HIS A 682 -4.65 30.74 15.34
C HIS A 682 -3.46 31.29 14.53
N ASP A 683 -2.48 31.93 15.18
CA ASP A 683 -1.27 32.42 14.52
C ASP A 683 -0.47 31.25 13.92
N GLY A 684 -0.37 30.14 14.65
CA GLY A 684 0.23 28.90 14.15
C GLY A 684 -0.49 28.29 12.94
N LEU A 685 -1.81 28.47 12.80
CA LEU A 685 -2.56 28.02 11.61
C LEU A 685 -2.24 28.89 10.39
N LEU A 686 -2.09 30.21 10.57
CA LEU A 686 -1.68 31.13 9.52
C LEU A 686 -0.26 30.82 9.05
N GLU A 687 0.68 30.61 9.98
CA GLU A 687 2.07 30.21 9.65
C GLU A 687 2.11 28.86 8.92
N LEU A 688 1.27 27.90 9.33
CA LEU A 688 1.13 26.63 8.63
C LEU A 688 0.61 26.84 7.20
N ALA A 689 -0.39 27.69 7.01
CA ALA A 689 -0.97 27.95 5.70
C ALA A 689 0.04 28.60 4.74
N GLU A 690 0.79 29.58 5.22
CA GLU A 690 1.89 30.20 4.46
C GLU A 690 2.96 29.17 4.10
N SER A 691 3.38 28.34 5.06
CA SER A 691 4.38 27.30 4.84
C SER A 691 3.92 26.27 3.80
N VAL A 692 2.66 25.82 3.88
CA VAL A 692 2.07 24.88 2.93
C VAL A 692 2.00 25.47 1.52
N VAL A 693 1.54 26.72 1.38
CA VAL A 693 1.51 27.41 0.08
C VAL A 693 2.92 27.58 -0.47
N GLN A 694 3.90 27.90 0.37
CA GLN A 694 5.30 27.99 -0.04
C GLN A 694 5.80 26.65 -0.60
N VAL A 695 5.41 25.50 -0.03
CA VAL A 695 5.70 24.17 -0.61
C VAL A 695 5.05 24.01 -1.99
N LEU A 696 3.77 24.40 -2.16
CA LEU A 696 3.08 24.31 -3.45
C LEU A 696 3.73 25.20 -4.51
N VAL A 697 4.15 26.41 -4.14
CA VAL A 697 4.88 27.35 -4.98
C VAL A 697 6.25 26.79 -5.37
N GLU A 698 6.98 26.17 -4.45
CA GLU A 698 8.24 25.47 -4.74
C GLU A 698 8.03 24.37 -5.78
N ILE A 699 6.99 23.54 -5.62
CA ILE A 699 6.65 22.48 -6.59
C ILE A 699 6.34 23.07 -7.97
N LEU A 700 5.57 24.17 -8.05
CA LEU A 700 5.24 24.83 -9.31
C LEU A 700 6.47 25.41 -10.03
N ARG A 701 7.40 25.98 -9.26
CA ARG A 701 8.62 26.62 -9.79
C ARG A 701 9.71 25.63 -10.17
N ASP A 702 9.76 24.46 -9.54
CA ASP A 702 10.79 23.45 -9.78
C ASP A 702 10.57 22.72 -11.11
N THR A 703 11.47 22.96 -12.06
CA THR A 703 11.45 22.35 -13.39
C THR A 703 12.04 20.94 -13.44
N GLU A 704 12.71 20.50 -12.37
CA GLU A 704 13.31 19.16 -12.26
C GLU A 704 12.27 18.09 -11.88
N ILE A 705 11.10 18.51 -11.35
CA ILE A 705 10.00 17.60 -11.00
C ILE A 705 9.35 17.07 -12.29
N ASP A 706 9.56 15.79 -12.56
CA ASP A 706 9.03 15.10 -13.72
C ASP A 706 8.14 13.93 -13.30
N PHE A 707 6.82 14.16 -13.31
CA PHE A 707 5.80 13.14 -13.02
C PHE A 707 5.53 12.19 -14.19
N THR A 708 6.18 12.38 -15.34
CA THR A 708 5.98 11.49 -16.49
C THR A 708 6.60 10.13 -16.21
N ALA A 709 5.87 9.06 -16.57
CA ALA A 709 6.38 7.69 -16.42
C ALA A 709 7.71 7.55 -17.18
N ARG A 710 8.79 7.28 -16.45
CA ARG A 710 10.09 7.12 -17.09
C ARG A 710 10.03 5.86 -17.95
N PRO A 711 10.34 5.93 -19.26
CA PRO A 711 10.48 4.71 -20.04
C PRO A 711 11.52 3.86 -19.33
N ALA A 712 11.21 2.59 -19.06
CA ALA A 712 12.04 1.66 -18.27
C ALA A 712 13.43 1.49 -18.89
N MET A 713 14.29 2.50 -18.74
CA MET A 713 15.65 2.60 -19.22
C MET A 713 16.57 2.34 -18.03
N SER A 714 16.36 1.23 -17.35
CA SER A 714 17.28 0.77 -16.31
C SER A 714 17.42 -0.75 -16.39
N LYS A 715 18.38 -1.17 -17.21
CA LYS A 715 18.97 -2.52 -17.22
C LYS A 715 19.67 -2.89 -15.89
N SER A 716 19.36 -2.23 -14.76
CA SER A 716 20.24 -2.19 -13.58
C SER A 716 19.58 -2.55 -12.25
N SER A 717 18.28 -2.88 -12.17
CA SER A 717 17.76 -3.55 -10.98
C SER A 717 17.57 -5.06 -11.24
N PRO A 718 18.61 -5.89 -11.04
CA PRO A 718 18.52 -7.35 -11.18
C PRO A 718 17.63 -8.03 -10.12
N LEU A 719 16.82 -7.28 -9.36
CA LEU A 719 16.05 -7.76 -8.21
C LEU A 719 14.53 -7.70 -8.40
N SER A 720 14.01 -6.97 -9.40
CA SER A 720 12.57 -6.96 -9.64
C SER A 720 12.14 -8.06 -10.61
N ILE A 721 11.32 -8.99 -10.13
CA ILE A 721 10.61 -9.99 -10.93
C ILE A 721 9.33 -9.33 -11.42
N GLU A 722 9.41 -8.44 -12.41
CA GLU A 722 8.23 -7.74 -12.93
C GLU A 722 7.73 -8.35 -14.24
N LEU A 723 6.42 -8.63 -14.29
CA LEU A 723 5.70 -8.94 -15.53
C LEU A 723 5.80 -7.74 -16.49
N PRO A 724 5.88 -7.97 -17.82
CA PRO A 724 5.94 -6.89 -18.80
C PRO A 724 4.68 -6.01 -18.73
N ARG A 725 4.81 -4.81 -18.14
CA ARG A 725 3.78 -3.77 -18.19
C ARG A 725 3.88 -3.06 -19.53
N VAL A 726 2.78 -3.02 -20.27
CA VAL A 726 2.65 -2.19 -21.48
C VAL A 726 2.57 -0.74 -21.00
N LEU A 727 3.66 0.03 -21.16
CA LEU A 727 3.65 1.46 -20.85
C LEU A 727 2.82 2.20 -21.90
N VAL A 728 1.63 2.64 -21.50
CA VAL A 728 0.86 3.67 -22.22
C VAL A 728 1.58 4.99 -21.98
N LYS A 729 2.02 5.66 -23.05
CA LYS A 729 2.60 7.01 -22.94
C LYS A 729 1.50 7.97 -22.48
N SER A 730 1.75 8.72 -21.41
CA SER A 730 0.86 9.81 -21.01
C SER A 730 0.81 10.85 -22.13
N ASN A 731 -0.40 11.30 -22.48
CA ASN A 731 -0.61 12.40 -23.42
C ASN A 731 -0.45 13.77 -22.76
N ARG A 732 -0.30 13.83 -21.42
CA ARG A 732 -0.15 15.09 -20.67
C ARG A 732 1.31 15.55 -20.66
N SER A 733 1.50 16.86 -20.77
CA SER A 733 2.83 17.46 -20.61
C SER A 733 3.31 17.43 -19.15
N ARG A 734 4.59 17.74 -18.95
CA ARG A 734 5.18 17.90 -17.61
C ARG A 734 4.53 19.03 -16.83
N ALA A 735 4.26 20.17 -17.48
CA ALA A 735 3.61 21.31 -16.85
C ALA A 735 2.19 20.94 -16.40
N ALA A 736 1.42 20.28 -17.27
CA ALA A 736 0.06 19.84 -16.95
C ALA A 736 0.02 18.89 -15.75
N LEU A 737 0.92 17.89 -15.69
CA LEU A 737 0.98 16.96 -14.56
C LEU A 737 1.39 17.66 -13.25
N ARG A 738 2.33 18.60 -13.31
CA ARG A 738 2.78 19.35 -12.12
C ARG A 738 1.69 20.24 -11.56
N ILE A 739 0.99 20.99 -12.41
CA ILE A 739 -0.16 21.80 -12.00
C ILE A 739 -1.28 20.91 -11.46
N PHE A 740 -1.57 19.80 -12.14
CA PHE A 740 -2.55 18.82 -11.67
C PHE A 740 -2.23 18.29 -10.27
N VAL A 741 -0.96 17.95 -9.99
CA VAL A 741 -0.54 17.52 -8.64
C VAL A 741 -0.77 18.63 -7.63
N VAL A 742 -0.29 19.84 -7.90
CA VAL A 742 -0.45 20.99 -7.00
C VAL A 742 -1.92 21.29 -6.74
N ARG A 743 -2.78 21.19 -7.75
CA ARG A 743 -4.22 21.34 -7.61
C ARG A 743 -4.83 20.33 -6.64
N ASN A 744 -4.47 19.06 -6.76
CA ASN A 744 -4.98 18.03 -5.83
C ASN A 744 -4.49 18.25 -4.40
N LEU A 745 -3.22 18.68 -4.23
CA LEU A 745 -2.64 18.97 -2.92
C LEU A 745 -3.27 20.22 -2.29
N TRP A 746 -3.52 21.27 -3.09
CA TRP A 746 -4.25 22.47 -2.70
C TRP A 746 -5.67 22.14 -2.26
N MET A 747 -6.41 21.34 -3.03
CA MET A 747 -7.77 20.95 -2.66
C MET A 747 -7.83 20.15 -1.36
N ALA A 748 -6.88 19.23 -1.14
CA ALA A 748 -6.77 18.52 0.13
C ALA A 748 -6.53 19.49 1.29
N PHE A 749 -5.62 20.45 1.12
CA PHE A 749 -5.31 21.46 2.13
C PHE A 749 -6.49 22.41 2.40
N ARG A 750 -7.10 22.96 1.35
CA ARG A 750 -8.28 23.84 1.41
C ARG A 750 -9.43 23.24 2.19
N SER A 751 -9.63 21.92 2.08
CA SER A 751 -10.71 21.24 2.80
C SER A 751 -10.52 21.13 4.33
N MET A 752 -9.34 21.44 4.85
CA MET A 752 -9.00 21.28 6.27
C MET A 752 -9.10 22.57 7.09
N LEU A 753 -9.05 23.73 6.45
CA LEU A 753 -9.04 25.03 7.13
C LEU A 753 -10.25 25.87 6.76
N PRO A 754 -10.73 26.73 7.68
CA PRO A 754 -11.71 27.76 7.34
C PRO A 754 -11.18 28.69 6.23
N PRO A 755 -12.06 29.21 5.35
CA PRO A 755 -11.64 30.15 4.30
C PRO A 755 -10.93 31.41 4.83
N GLU A 756 -11.32 31.89 6.01
CA GLU A 756 -10.76 33.09 6.66
C GLU A 756 -9.26 32.93 6.96
N ASP A 757 -8.84 31.75 7.41
CA ASP A 757 -7.45 31.43 7.75
C ASP A 757 -6.60 31.17 6.49
N LEU A 758 -7.25 30.96 5.35
CA LEU A 758 -6.61 30.64 4.08
C LEU A 758 -6.41 31.84 3.16
N SER A 759 -7.15 32.94 3.34
CA SER A 759 -7.22 34.04 2.36
C SER A 759 -5.84 34.63 2.03
N ALA A 760 -5.03 34.93 3.04
CA ALA A 760 -3.69 35.48 2.87
C ALA A 760 -2.75 34.51 2.14
N ALA A 761 -2.75 33.23 2.53
CA ALA A 761 -1.94 32.20 1.90
C ALA A 761 -2.41 31.92 0.45
N ALA A 762 -3.72 31.86 0.21
CA ALA A 762 -4.30 31.75 -1.12
C ALA A 762 -3.90 32.94 -2.00
N GLY A 763 -3.88 34.16 -1.45
CA GLY A 763 -3.38 35.36 -2.14
C GLY A 763 -1.91 35.24 -2.56
N GLN A 764 -1.05 34.63 -1.74
CA GLN A 764 0.33 34.33 -2.10
C GLN A 764 0.42 33.32 -3.27
N LEU A 765 -0.39 32.26 -3.23
CA LEU A 765 -0.45 31.27 -4.32
C LEU A 765 -0.97 31.92 -5.62
N ALA A 766 -2.02 32.74 -5.54
CA ALA A 766 -2.58 33.47 -6.67
C ALA A 766 -1.56 34.46 -7.26
N ALA A 767 -0.80 35.16 -6.41
CA ALA A 767 0.28 36.03 -6.85
C ALA A 767 1.38 35.25 -7.60
N CYS A 768 1.75 34.06 -7.13
CA CYS A 768 2.69 33.18 -7.83
C CYS A 768 2.14 32.69 -9.18
N LEU A 769 0.89 32.23 -9.21
CA LEU A 769 0.24 31.75 -10.45
C LEU A 769 0.17 32.85 -11.52
N ARG A 770 -0.01 34.10 -11.08
CA ARG A 770 -0.01 35.28 -11.93
C ARG A 770 1.39 35.67 -12.40
N GLN A 771 2.36 35.84 -11.48
CA GLN A 771 3.68 36.40 -11.79
C GLN A 771 4.60 35.41 -12.49
N ASP A 772 4.58 34.14 -12.08
CA ASP A 772 5.51 33.11 -12.56
C ASP A 772 4.91 32.23 -13.68
N ARG A 773 3.76 32.64 -14.24
CA ARG A 773 3.07 31.91 -15.32
C ARG A 773 4.02 31.41 -16.42
N PRO A 774 4.96 32.19 -16.99
CA PRO A 774 5.86 31.69 -18.04
C PRO A 774 6.75 30.53 -17.57
N GLN A 775 7.18 30.54 -16.30
CA GLN A 775 8.01 29.48 -15.72
C GLN A 775 7.19 28.21 -15.43
N ILE A 776 5.96 28.37 -14.93
CA ILE A 776 5.05 27.27 -14.59
C ILE A 776 4.62 26.51 -15.86
N MET A 777 4.27 27.25 -16.91
CA MET A 777 3.80 26.70 -18.19
C MET A 777 4.94 26.13 -19.04
N GLY A 778 6.18 26.59 -18.83
CA GLY A 778 7.37 26.16 -19.55
C GLY A 778 7.54 26.83 -20.92
N ASP A 779 8.70 26.60 -21.55
CA ASP A 779 9.08 27.18 -22.84
C ASP A 779 8.16 26.67 -23.98
N THR A 780 7.14 27.45 -24.35
CA THR A 780 6.30 27.24 -25.54
C THR A 780 7.06 27.60 -26.83
N LYS A 781 8.23 27.00 -27.03
CA LYS A 781 9.12 27.26 -28.18
C LYS A 781 8.55 26.83 -29.54
N ALA A 782 7.42 26.11 -29.57
CA ALA A 782 6.85 25.52 -30.79
C ALA A 782 5.55 26.17 -31.29
N GLY A 783 5.04 27.21 -30.63
CA GLY A 783 3.81 27.90 -31.04
C GLY A 783 2.50 27.08 -30.90
N ALA A 784 2.58 25.80 -30.51
CA ALA A 784 1.43 24.98 -30.16
C ALA A 784 1.07 25.18 -28.68
N VAL A 785 -0.21 25.43 -28.41
CA VAL A 785 -0.75 25.56 -27.06
C VAL A 785 -0.82 24.19 -26.41
N ASP A 786 -0.24 24.07 -25.23
CA ASP A 786 -0.44 22.90 -24.38
C ASP A 786 -1.76 23.05 -23.64
N GLU A 787 -2.86 22.71 -24.33
CA GLU A 787 -4.23 22.86 -23.83
C GLU A 787 -4.39 22.23 -22.45
N GLY A 788 -3.80 21.05 -22.22
CA GLY A 788 -3.88 20.37 -20.92
C GLY A 788 -3.23 21.16 -19.77
N ALA A 789 -2.11 21.83 -20.00
CA ALA A 789 -1.47 22.64 -18.96
C ALA A 789 -2.29 23.91 -18.68
N TRP A 790 -2.82 24.56 -19.72
CA TRP A 790 -3.60 25.80 -19.58
C TRP A 790 -4.92 25.55 -18.87
N SER A 791 -5.57 24.43 -19.20
CA SER A 791 -6.79 23.97 -18.53
C SER A 791 -6.56 23.73 -17.04
N GLU A 792 -5.55 22.92 -16.68
CA GLU A 792 -5.24 22.62 -15.28
C GLU A 792 -4.83 23.89 -14.50
N TRP A 793 -4.14 24.84 -15.15
CA TRP A 793 -3.79 26.14 -14.55
C TRP A 793 -5.01 27.01 -14.29
N ALA A 794 -5.96 27.07 -15.23
CA ALA A 794 -7.20 27.82 -15.08
C ALA A 794 -8.04 27.31 -13.90
N ILE A 795 -8.20 26.00 -13.80
CA ILE A 795 -8.93 25.35 -12.71
C ILE A 795 -8.23 25.61 -11.37
N LEU A 796 -6.90 25.51 -11.31
CA LEU A 796 -6.16 25.86 -10.09
C LEU A 796 -6.33 27.34 -9.70
N CYS A 797 -6.32 28.26 -10.67
CA CYS A 797 -6.56 29.68 -10.40
C CYS A 797 -7.99 29.91 -9.86
N ALA A 798 -9.00 29.26 -10.44
CA ALA A 798 -10.38 29.36 -9.98
C ALA A 798 -10.54 28.86 -8.53
N GLN A 799 -9.97 27.70 -8.22
CA GLN A 799 -9.99 27.10 -6.87
C GLN A 799 -9.18 27.87 -5.83
N THR A 800 -8.18 28.64 -6.25
CA THR A 800 -7.38 29.47 -5.35
C THR A 800 -8.09 30.79 -5.09
N LEU A 801 -8.55 31.46 -6.16
CA LEU A 801 -9.22 32.76 -6.08
C LEU A 801 -10.62 32.70 -5.47
N SER A 802 -11.26 31.52 -5.40
CA SER A 802 -12.51 31.35 -4.64
C SER A 802 -12.33 31.47 -3.12
N VAL A 803 -11.08 31.44 -2.63
CA VAL A 803 -10.74 31.61 -1.20
C VAL A 803 -10.11 32.98 -0.94
N CYS A 804 -9.69 33.69 -1.98
CA CYS A 804 -9.11 35.02 -1.88
C CYS A 804 -10.16 36.11 -1.72
N ASP A 805 -9.71 37.31 -1.35
CA ASP A 805 -10.56 38.49 -1.35
C ASP A 805 -10.91 38.90 -2.78
N VAL A 806 -12.06 39.60 -2.93
CA VAL A 806 -12.56 40.07 -4.22
C VAL A 806 -11.54 40.97 -4.94
N ASP A 807 -10.70 41.68 -4.20
CA ASP A 807 -9.66 42.54 -4.76
C ASP A 807 -8.51 41.75 -5.41
N ASP A 808 -8.18 40.56 -4.91
CA ASP A 808 -7.21 39.66 -5.57
C ASP A 808 -7.77 39.13 -6.89
N LEU A 809 -9.07 38.81 -6.94
CA LEU A 809 -9.75 38.41 -8.16
C LEU A 809 -9.73 39.53 -9.21
N LYS A 810 -10.05 40.78 -8.79
CA LYS A 810 -9.93 41.95 -9.65
C LYS A 810 -8.49 42.14 -10.14
N ALA A 811 -7.50 42.05 -9.24
CA ALA A 811 -6.10 42.24 -9.57
C ALA A 811 -5.55 41.13 -10.48
N PHE A 812 -6.08 39.91 -10.39
CA PHE A 812 -5.75 38.82 -11.31
C PHE A 812 -6.22 39.14 -12.72
N TRP A 813 -7.51 39.43 -12.91
CA TRP A 813 -8.08 39.70 -14.24
C TRP A 813 -7.64 41.04 -14.84
N ALA A 814 -7.37 42.05 -14.01
CA ALA A 814 -6.75 43.30 -14.44
C ALA A 814 -5.35 43.04 -15.03
N HIS A 815 -4.53 42.23 -14.35
CA HIS A 815 -3.20 41.87 -14.85
C HIS A 815 -3.25 41.05 -16.15
N VAL A 816 -4.19 40.10 -16.24
CA VAL A 816 -4.45 39.34 -17.47
C VAL A 816 -4.78 40.28 -18.64
N SER A 817 -5.46 41.38 -18.36
CA SER A 817 -5.86 42.40 -19.34
C SER A 817 -4.74 43.39 -19.69
N GLU A 818 -3.89 43.77 -18.73
CA GLU A 818 -2.82 44.77 -18.90
C GLU A 818 -1.55 44.21 -19.58
N VAL A 819 -1.22 42.94 -19.32
CA VAL A 819 -0.05 42.28 -19.94
C VAL A 819 -0.37 41.91 -21.38
N CYS A 820 -0.22 42.90 -22.28
CA CYS A 820 -0.26 42.87 -23.75
C CYS A 820 -0.87 41.60 -24.39
N PRO A 821 -1.96 41.71 -25.21
CA PRO A 821 -2.61 40.57 -25.90
C PRO A 821 -1.68 39.64 -26.69
N THR A 822 -0.46 40.09 -27.03
CA THR A 822 0.57 39.30 -27.69
C THR A 822 1.26 38.27 -26.79
N SER A 823 1.02 38.30 -25.47
CA SER A 823 1.63 37.37 -24.50
C SER A 823 0.88 36.04 -24.36
N TRP A 824 -0.39 35.98 -24.75
CA TRP A 824 -1.20 34.76 -24.72
C TRP A 824 -1.13 34.06 -26.08
N PRO A 825 -0.89 32.74 -26.11
CA PRO A 825 -1.07 31.96 -27.33
C PRO A 825 -2.52 32.04 -27.85
N ALA A 826 -2.70 31.93 -29.17
CA ALA A 826 -4.03 31.91 -29.77
C ALA A 826 -4.90 30.80 -29.16
N GLY A 827 -6.12 31.12 -28.73
CA GLY A 827 -7.07 30.17 -28.11
C GLY A 827 -6.84 29.91 -26.62
N ALA A 828 -5.68 30.24 -26.04
CA ALA A 828 -5.42 30.00 -24.62
C ALA A 828 -6.34 30.82 -23.70
N ARG A 829 -6.69 32.06 -24.10
CA ARG A 829 -7.62 32.91 -23.33
C ARG A 829 -9.01 32.30 -23.24
N SER A 830 -9.55 31.81 -24.36
CA SER A 830 -10.86 31.15 -24.43
C SER A 830 -10.90 29.90 -23.55
N LEU A 831 -9.88 29.05 -23.69
CA LEU A 831 -9.75 27.84 -22.88
C LEU A 831 -9.67 28.15 -21.38
N VAL A 832 -8.83 29.11 -20.99
CA VAL A 832 -8.72 29.52 -19.59
C VAL A 832 -10.04 30.09 -19.08
N TRP A 833 -10.73 30.91 -19.87
CA TRP A 833 -12.01 31.49 -19.48
C TRP A 833 -13.05 30.40 -19.22
N ASP A 834 -13.16 29.44 -20.13
CA ASP A 834 -14.12 28.35 -20.05
C ASP A 834 -13.88 27.49 -18.80
N ASP A 835 -12.65 26.98 -18.64
CA ASP A 835 -12.28 26.14 -17.51
C ASP A 835 -12.32 26.89 -16.17
N PHE A 836 -11.89 28.16 -16.14
CA PHE A 836 -11.93 28.99 -14.94
C PHE A 836 -13.36 29.22 -14.47
N THR A 837 -14.23 29.71 -15.37
CA THR A 837 -15.61 30.08 -15.01
C THR A 837 -16.43 28.85 -14.65
N SER A 838 -16.28 27.75 -15.40
CA SER A 838 -16.94 26.48 -15.11
C SER A 838 -16.60 25.97 -13.69
N GLU A 839 -15.31 25.94 -13.33
CA GLU A 839 -14.89 25.53 -11.99
C GLU A 839 -15.34 26.53 -10.93
N TRP A 840 -15.18 27.84 -11.17
CA TRP A 840 -15.50 28.87 -10.18
C TRP A 840 -17.00 28.85 -9.81
N PHE A 841 -17.90 28.79 -10.79
CA PHE A 841 -19.35 28.74 -10.53
C PHE A 841 -19.82 27.39 -9.96
N SER A 842 -18.99 26.34 -10.01
CA SER A 842 -19.30 25.07 -9.34
C SER A 842 -19.19 25.16 -7.81
N ASP A 843 -18.46 26.15 -7.30
CA ASP A 843 -18.18 26.35 -5.89
C ASP A 843 -19.20 27.28 -5.24
N LYS A 844 -20.01 26.72 -4.35
CA LYS A 844 -21.10 27.43 -3.65
C LYS A 844 -20.62 28.42 -2.58
N SER A 845 -19.33 28.41 -2.24
CA SER A 845 -18.77 29.34 -1.26
C SER A 845 -18.53 30.75 -1.81
N ASN A 846 -18.58 30.89 -3.13
CA ASN A 846 -18.37 32.15 -3.82
C ASN A 846 -19.49 33.16 -3.61
N THR A 847 -19.16 34.45 -3.71
CA THR A 847 -20.11 35.54 -3.45
C THR A 847 -20.59 36.20 -4.73
N ARG A 848 -21.76 36.84 -4.65
CA ARG A 848 -22.30 37.68 -5.71
C ARG A 848 -21.30 38.76 -6.16
N GLU A 849 -20.63 39.43 -5.23
CA GLU A 849 -19.67 40.49 -5.54
C GLU A 849 -18.53 39.98 -6.43
N SER A 850 -17.99 38.79 -6.12
CA SER A 850 -16.98 38.16 -6.96
C SER A 850 -17.51 37.69 -8.33
N ALA A 851 -18.77 37.24 -8.41
CA ALA A 851 -19.41 36.90 -9.68
C ALA A 851 -19.58 38.13 -10.58
N MET A 852 -19.90 39.29 -9.97
CA MET A 852 -19.99 40.57 -10.68
C MET A 852 -18.64 41.01 -11.24
N VAL A 853 -17.54 40.76 -10.52
CA VAL A 853 -16.18 40.98 -11.05
C VAL A 853 -15.97 40.13 -12.30
N LEU A 854 -16.30 38.83 -12.28
CA LEU A 854 -16.16 37.95 -13.45
C LEU A 854 -17.01 38.42 -14.63
N LEU A 855 -18.28 38.78 -14.39
CA LEU A 855 -19.17 39.31 -15.41
C LEU A 855 -18.61 40.56 -16.10
N SER A 856 -17.83 41.36 -15.38
CA SER A 856 -17.20 42.57 -15.89
C SER A 856 -15.92 42.35 -16.69
N VAL A 857 -15.25 41.19 -16.58
CA VAL A 857 -13.92 40.96 -17.15
C VAL A 857 -13.88 41.20 -18.67
N PRO A 858 -14.83 40.72 -19.49
CA PRO A 858 -14.81 40.96 -20.93
C PRO A 858 -14.89 42.44 -21.34
N PHE A 859 -15.36 43.29 -20.43
CA PHE A 859 -15.70 44.69 -20.71
C PHE A 859 -14.75 45.69 -20.05
N THR A 860 -14.05 45.30 -18.99
CA THR A 860 -13.20 46.20 -18.19
C THR A 860 -11.77 46.35 -18.72
N SER A 861 -11.37 45.55 -19.70
CA SER A 861 -10.01 45.55 -20.24
C SER A 861 -9.71 46.76 -21.15
N SER A 862 -8.46 47.24 -21.11
CA SER A 862 -7.97 48.31 -21.98
C SER A 862 -7.98 47.95 -23.48
N THR A 863 -7.95 46.66 -23.79
CA THR A 863 -8.23 46.11 -25.11
C THR A 863 -9.56 45.35 -25.06
N PRO A 864 -10.59 45.74 -25.83
CA PRO A 864 -11.89 45.08 -25.74
C PRO A 864 -11.76 43.58 -26.08
N TRP A 865 -12.35 42.72 -25.25
CA TRP A 865 -12.38 41.28 -25.48
C TRP A 865 -13.34 41.00 -26.63
N ASP A 866 -12.80 40.59 -27.77
CA ASP A 866 -13.61 40.02 -28.84
C ASP A 866 -13.99 38.57 -28.51
N MET A 867 -15.20 38.39 -27.99
CA MET A 867 -15.73 37.09 -27.58
C MET A 867 -16.28 36.34 -28.79
N ASP A 868 -15.86 35.10 -28.99
CA ASP A 868 -16.52 34.22 -29.96
C ASP A 868 -17.88 33.72 -29.44
N GLU A 869 -18.63 32.99 -30.27
CA GLU A 869 -19.96 32.49 -29.88
C GLU A 869 -19.91 31.52 -28.69
N SER A 870 -18.80 30.78 -28.53
CA SER A 870 -18.62 29.83 -27.42
C SER A 870 -18.34 30.58 -26.12
N GLU A 871 -17.40 31.54 -26.14
CA GLU A 871 -17.07 32.40 -25.00
C GLU A 871 -18.28 33.22 -24.54
N LEU A 872 -19.05 33.74 -25.50
CA LEU A 872 -20.27 34.50 -25.22
C LEU A 872 -21.37 33.63 -24.62
N ARG A 873 -21.53 32.39 -25.11
CA ARG A 873 -22.46 31.41 -24.54
C ARG A 873 -22.03 31.04 -23.11
N GLN A 874 -20.74 30.87 -22.87
CA GLN A 874 -20.20 30.59 -21.53
C GLN A 874 -20.41 31.76 -20.57
N TRP A 875 -20.20 33.00 -21.04
CA TRP A 875 -20.50 34.21 -20.26
C TRP A 875 -21.99 34.29 -19.89
N HIS A 876 -22.89 33.96 -20.81
CA HIS A 876 -24.34 33.91 -20.53
C HIS A 876 -24.74 32.77 -19.58
N GLN A 877 -24.34 31.54 -19.91
CA GLN A 877 -24.81 30.33 -19.23
C GLN A 877 -24.16 30.14 -17.87
N CYS A 878 -22.85 30.38 -17.73
CA CYS A 878 -22.16 30.16 -16.47
C CYS A 878 -22.08 31.44 -15.65
N CYS A 879 -21.73 32.58 -16.25
CA CYS A 879 -21.50 33.79 -15.46
C CYS A 879 -22.80 34.51 -15.10
N LEU A 880 -23.64 34.83 -16.10
CA LEU A 880 -24.86 35.60 -15.84
C LEU A 880 -25.87 34.76 -15.08
N SER A 881 -26.15 33.54 -15.54
CA SER A 881 -27.09 32.65 -14.84
C SER A 881 -26.57 32.27 -13.45
N GLY A 882 -25.27 31.98 -13.30
CA GLY A 882 -24.68 31.68 -11.99
C GLY A 882 -24.73 32.84 -11.00
N ALA A 883 -24.46 34.07 -11.44
CA ALA A 883 -24.60 35.26 -10.59
C ALA A 883 -26.07 35.52 -10.20
N SER A 884 -27.00 35.15 -11.08
CA SER A 884 -28.44 35.25 -10.83
C SER A 884 -28.89 34.25 -9.79
N ASP A 885 -28.44 33.00 -9.90
CA ASP A 885 -28.71 31.94 -8.92
C ASP A 885 -28.16 32.33 -7.54
N MET A 886 -26.96 32.93 -7.49
CA MET A 886 -26.38 33.45 -6.24
C MET A 886 -27.19 34.60 -5.63
N ALA A 887 -27.69 35.53 -6.44
CA ALA A 887 -28.55 36.60 -5.96
C ALA A 887 -29.88 36.05 -5.45
N TYR A 888 -30.45 35.08 -6.15
CA TYR A 888 -31.67 34.39 -5.73
C TYR A 888 -31.49 33.67 -4.40
N ASP A 889 -30.39 32.94 -4.21
CA ASP A 889 -30.04 32.27 -2.96
C ASP A 889 -29.82 33.27 -1.81
N ALA A 890 -29.36 34.49 -2.11
CA ALA A 890 -29.24 35.60 -1.15
C ALA A 890 -30.58 36.32 -0.86
N GLY A 891 -31.66 35.97 -1.55
CA GLY A 891 -32.97 36.61 -1.45
C GLY A 891 -33.06 37.98 -2.14
N GLU A 892 -32.15 38.24 -3.07
CA GLU A 892 -32.12 39.46 -3.88
C GLU A 892 -32.88 39.26 -5.20
N ASP A 893 -33.46 40.35 -5.72
CA ASP A 893 -34.11 40.33 -7.02
C ASP A 893 -33.06 40.24 -8.15
N TYR A 894 -33.29 39.32 -9.08
CA TYR A 894 -32.51 39.16 -10.31
C TYR A 894 -32.32 40.48 -11.08
N MET A 895 -33.30 41.40 -11.01
CA MET A 895 -33.20 42.72 -11.65
C MET A 895 -32.02 43.56 -11.14
N VAL A 896 -31.61 43.37 -9.89
CA VAL A 896 -30.44 44.08 -9.33
C VAL A 896 -29.16 43.61 -9.99
N VAL A 897 -29.02 42.30 -10.25
CA VAL A 897 -27.88 41.73 -10.99
C VAL A 897 -27.83 42.30 -12.40
N LEU A 898 -28.95 42.30 -13.11
CA LEU A 898 -29.03 42.85 -14.47
C LEU A 898 -28.63 44.34 -14.51
N ASN A 899 -29.18 45.16 -13.62
CA ASN A 899 -28.86 46.58 -13.58
C ASN A 899 -27.38 46.82 -13.26
N ASP A 900 -26.80 46.08 -12.30
CA ASP A 900 -25.39 46.22 -11.95
C ASP A 900 -24.47 45.79 -13.11
N VAL A 901 -24.83 44.71 -13.83
CA VAL A 901 -24.08 44.25 -15.01
C VAL A 901 -24.14 45.32 -16.10
N VAL A 902 -25.33 45.87 -16.34
CA VAL A 902 -25.53 46.94 -17.32
C VAL A 902 -24.76 48.19 -16.94
N ASP A 903 -24.74 48.61 -15.67
CA ASP A 903 -23.97 49.78 -15.21
C ASP A 903 -22.47 49.58 -15.40
N VAL A 904 -21.96 48.36 -15.24
CA VAL A 904 -20.57 48.04 -15.52
C VAL A 904 -20.26 48.08 -17.02
N ILE A 905 -21.12 47.45 -17.85
CA ILE A 905 -20.96 47.44 -19.31
C ILE A 905 -21.09 48.84 -19.90
N SER A 906 -22.04 49.64 -19.39
CA SER A 906 -22.31 51.01 -19.86
C SER A 906 -21.12 51.93 -19.62
N ARG A 907 -20.41 51.76 -18.50
CA ARG A 907 -19.13 52.47 -18.23
C ARG A 907 -18.03 52.10 -19.23
N ALA A 908 -18.08 50.90 -19.78
CA ALA A 908 -17.15 50.40 -20.79
C ALA A 908 -17.66 50.57 -22.24
N HIS A 909 -18.88 51.06 -22.45
CA HIS A 909 -19.61 51.03 -23.71
C HIS A 909 -18.85 51.65 -24.89
N TRP A 910 -18.10 52.73 -24.64
CA TRP A 910 -17.30 53.39 -25.67
C TRP A 910 -16.14 52.53 -26.18
N SER A 911 -15.55 51.69 -25.33
CA SER A 911 -14.52 50.72 -25.74
C SER A 911 -15.11 49.59 -26.58
N LEU A 912 -16.34 49.17 -26.26
CA LEU A 912 -17.06 48.10 -26.95
C LEU A 912 -17.44 48.45 -28.40
N MET A 913 -17.69 49.72 -28.69
CA MET A 913 -17.96 50.20 -30.07
C MET A 913 -16.81 49.91 -31.04
N THR A 914 -15.59 49.75 -30.54
CA THR A 914 -14.41 49.42 -31.36
C THR A 914 -14.13 47.91 -31.43
N SER A 915 -14.87 47.10 -30.67
CA SER A 915 -14.76 45.64 -30.66
C SER A 915 -15.48 45.00 -31.84
N THR A 916 -15.06 43.79 -32.19
CA THR A 916 -15.76 42.91 -33.12
C THR A 916 -17.00 42.26 -32.50
N THR A 917 -17.07 42.20 -31.17
CA THR A 917 -18.29 41.81 -30.43
C THR A 917 -19.28 42.98 -30.44
N SER A 918 -20.39 42.81 -31.17
CA SER A 918 -21.41 43.85 -31.32
C SER A 918 -22.11 44.14 -29.97
N PRO A 919 -22.19 45.39 -29.50
CA PRO A 919 -22.99 45.78 -28.34
C PRO A 919 -24.45 45.32 -28.44
N ALA A 920 -25.00 45.31 -29.67
CA ALA A 920 -26.35 44.80 -29.95
C ALA A 920 -26.52 43.33 -29.56
N ARG A 921 -25.47 42.51 -29.65
CA ARG A 921 -25.52 41.11 -29.23
C ARG A 921 -25.58 40.96 -27.70
N ILE A 922 -24.85 41.80 -26.97
CA ILE A 922 -24.85 41.79 -25.50
C ILE A 922 -26.18 42.28 -24.99
N ALA A 923 -26.70 43.38 -25.55
CA ALA A 923 -28.04 43.89 -25.27
C ALA A 923 -29.12 42.81 -25.53
N ASP A 924 -29.00 42.09 -26.65
CA ASP A 924 -29.90 40.98 -27.01
C ASP A 924 -29.89 39.87 -25.95
N ILE A 925 -28.71 39.44 -25.48
CA ILE A 925 -28.58 38.41 -24.45
C ILE A 925 -29.12 38.85 -23.09
N LEU A 926 -28.81 40.09 -22.66
CA LEU A 926 -29.32 40.62 -21.41
C LEU A 926 -30.84 40.74 -21.45
N LEU A 927 -31.40 41.17 -22.58
CA LEU A 927 -32.84 41.26 -22.79
C LEU A 927 -33.51 39.88 -22.89
N GLN A 928 -32.86 38.87 -23.49
CA GLN A 928 -33.35 37.49 -23.46
C GLN A 928 -33.39 36.91 -22.04
N SER A 929 -32.54 37.41 -21.16
CA SER A 929 -32.45 36.95 -19.78
C SER A 929 -33.49 37.66 -18.88
N PHE A 930 -34.06 38.77 -19.33
CA PHE A 930 -35.17 39.45 -18.66
C PHE A 930 -36.46 38.61 -18.73
N GLY A 931 -36.78 37.92 -17.63
CA GLY A 931 -38.06 37.23 -17.43
C GLY A 931 -39.15 38.21 -16.99
N SER A 932 -39.99 38.64 -17.91
CA SER A 932 -41.01 39.68 -17.69
C SER A 932 -42.22 39.21 -16.86
N SER A 933 -42.44 37.90 -16.70
CA SER A 933 -43.60 37.37 -15.95
C SER A 933 -43.54 37.69 -14.46
N ASP A 934 -42.34 37.76 -13.88
CA ASP A 934 -42.12 37.84 -12.44
C ASP A 934 -41.57 39.22 -12.02
N ALA A 935 -41.33 40.12 -12.98
CA ALA A 935 -40.80 41.45 -12.74
C ALA A 935 -41.80 42.33 -11.98
N THR A 936 -41.35 42.96 -10.89
CA THR A 936 -42.15 43.93 -10.12
C THR A 936 -41.92 45.37 -10.56
N GLU A 937 -40.75 45.65 -11.14
CA GLU A 937 -40.32 46.97 -11.61
C GLU A 937 -39.60 46.84 -12.96
N VAL A 938 -39.56 47.93 -13.74
CA VAL A 938 -38.82 47.99 -15.00
C VAL A 938 -37.32 48.15 -14.71
N PRO A 939 -36.43 47.29 -15.24
CA PRO A 939 -34.99 47.51 -15.16
C PRO A 939 -34.57 48.65 -16.10
N TYR A 940 -34.79 49.90 -15.67
CA TYR A 940 -34.57 51.09 -16.48
C TYR A 940 -33.16 51.15 -17.07
N ARG A 941 -32.13 50.69 -16.34
CA ARG A 941 -30.75 50.67 -16.86
C ARG A 941 -30.60 49.75 -18.06
N LEU A 942 -31.19 48.56 -18.00
CA LEU A 942 -31.18 47.62 -19.13
C LEU A 942 -31.84 48.23 -20.36
N PHE A 943 -33.01 48.84 -20.20
CA PHE A 943 -33.74 49.45 -21.31
C PHE A 943 -33.06 50.72 -21.85
N GLU A 944 -32.45 51.54 -20.98
CA GLU A 944 -31.58 52.65 -21.35
C GLU A 944 -30.38 52.14 -22.18
N PHE A 945 -29.74 51.05 -21.76
CA PHE A 945 -28.64 50.43 -22.51
C PHE A 945 -29.08 49.85 -23.86
N VAL A 946 -30.26 49.23 -23.93
CA VAL A 946 -30.87 48.78 -25.20
C VAL A 946 -31.13 49.98 -26.11
N ASN A 947 -31.69 51.06 -25.57
CA ASN A 947 -31.96 52.30 -26.30
C ASN A 947 -30.67 52.91 -26.87
N ASP A 948 -29.65 53.10 -26.02
CA ASP A 948 -28.35 53.62 -26.41
C ASP A 948 -27.69 52.75 -27.48
N THR A 949 -27.80 51.43 -27.33
CA THR A 949 -27.29 50.46 -28.31
C THR A 949 -28.02 50.57 -29.65
N LEU A 950 -29.35 50.74 -29.65
CA LEU A 950 -30.12 50.96 -30.88
C LEU A 950 -29.76 52.30 -31.53
N LEU A 951 -29.65 53.37 -30.76
CA LEU A 951 -29.30 54.70 -31.26
C LEU A 951 -27.92 54.72 -31.91
N THR A 952 -26.93 54.13 -31.24
CA THR A 952 -25.55 54.10 -31.71
C THR A 952 -25.30 53.11 -32.85
N SER A 953 -26.13 52.06 -32.95
CA SER A 953 -26.00 51.03 -34.00
C SER A 953 -26.72 51.38 -35.30
N TYR A 954 -27.46 52.50 -35.40
CA TYR A 954 -28.19 52.88 -36.60
C TYR A 954 -27.51 54.02 -37.38
N PRO A 955 -27.28 53.91 -38.71
CA PRO A 955 -27.55 52.72 -39.53
C PRO A 955 -26.53 51.59 -39.26
N PRO A 956 -26.96 50.32 -39.19
CA PRO A 956 -26.08 49.22 -38.86
C PRO A 956 -25.04 48.97 -39.93
N GLU A 957 -23.82 48.66 -39.49
CA GLU A 957 -22.83 48.04 -40.37
C GLU A 957 -23.40 46.73 -40.96
N PRO A 958 -23.11 46.41 -42.24
CA PRO A 958 -23.68 45.23 -42.90
C PRO A 958 -23.49 43.91 -42.14
N ARG A 959 -22.36 43.75 -41.43
CA ARG A 959 -22.06 42.59 -40.59
C ARG A 959 -22.91 42.51 -39.32
N ASN A 960 -23.34 43.65 -38.78
CA ASN A 960 -24.08 43.75 -37.53
C ASN A 960 -25.60 43.85 -37.74
N LYS A 961 -26.06 44.09 -38.98
CA LYS A 961 -27.50 44.20 -39.32
C LYS A 961 -28.31 43.03 -38.77
N VAL A 962 -27.85 41.80 -38.97
CA VAL A 962 -28.55 40.58 -38.48
C VAL A 962 -28.67 40.55 -36.96
N VAL A 963 -27.60 40.94 -36.25
CA VAL A 963 -27.58 40.97 -34.78
C VAL A 963 -28.53 42.04 -34.24
N CYS A 964 -28.57 43.22 -34.86
CA CYS A 964 -29.51 44.28 -34.47
C CYS A 964 -30.96 43.85 -34.72
N THR A 965 -31.22 43.14 -35.81
CA THR A 965 -32.53 42.52 -36.07
C THR A 965 -32.91 41.50 -34.99
N TRP A 966 -31.95 40.70 -34.48
CA TRP A 966 -32.21 39.79 -33.37
C TRP A 966 -32.58 40.53 -32.09
N LEU A 967 -31.83 41.57 -31.73
CA LEU A 967 -32.17 42.45 -30.60
C LEU A 967 -33.60 42.99 -30.72
N ILE A 968 -33.97 43.48 -31.90
CA ILE A 968 -35.33 43.96 -32.17
C ILE A 968 -36.36 42.86 -31.94
N ARG A 969 -36.17 41.65 -32.49
CA ARG A 969 -37.10 40.53 -32.30
C ARG A 969 -37.20 40.08 -30.84
N THR A 970 -36.10 40.09 -30.09
CA THR A 970 -36.09 39.82 -28.65
C THR A 970 -36.87 40.90 -27.89
N PHE A 971 -36.74 42.16 -28.31
CA PHE A 971 -37.53 43.26 -27.74
C PHE A 971 -39.02 43.10 -28.02
N VAL A 972 -39.43 42.68 -29.23
CA VAL A 972 -40.84 42.33 -29.53
C VAL A 972 -41.37 41.33 -28.52
N ARG A 973 -40.61 40.27 -28.27
CA ARG A 973 -41.02 39.24 -27.31
C ARG A 973 -41.11 39.78 -25.88
N SER A 974 -40.18 40.66 -25.49
CA SER A 974 -40.21 41.33 -24.20
C SER A 974 -41.46 42.20 -24.04
N VAL A 975 -41.89 42.87 -25.12
CA VAL A 975 -43.15 43.64 -25.17
C VAL A 975 -44.38 42.75 -25.01
N GLU A 976 -44.40 41.58 -25.66
CA GLU A 976 -45.52 40.63 -25.57
C GLU A 976 -45.68 40.02 -24.18
N GLU A 977 -44.55 39.73 -23.51
CA GLU A 977 -44.55 39.07 -22.21
C GLU A 977 -44.62 40.10 -21.03
N CYS A 978 -44.43 41.40 -21.29
CA CYS A 978 -44.44 42.46 -20.27
C CYS A 978 -45.82 42.68 -19.64
N GLN A 979 -45.84 42.81 -18.30
CA GLN A 979 -47.06 43.15 -17.57
C GLN A 979 -47.55 44.55 -17.95
N SER A 980 -48.87 44.69 -18.15
CA SER A 980 -49.51 45.95 -18.56
C SER A 980 -49.14 47.18 -17.71
N GLY A 981 -48.85 47.00 -16.42
CA GLY A 981 -48.45 48.10 -15.53
C GLY A 981 -47.02 48.61 -15.76
N LEU A 982 -46.14 47.81 -16.36
CA LEU A 982 -44.73 48.13 -16.61
C LEU A 982 -44.46 48.47 -18.08
N LEU A 983 -45.41 48.16 -18.97
CA LEU A 983 -45.25 48.28 -20.43
C LEU A 983 -44.96 49.71 -20.90
N VAL A 984 -45.65 50.71 -20.34
CA VAL A 984 -45.50 52.11 -20.76
C VAL A 984 -44.10 52.62 -20.42
N ASP A 985 -43.63 52.34 -19.21
CA ASP A 985 -42.31 52.77 -18.73
C ASP A 985 -41.17 52.09 -19.50
N MET A 986 -41.34 50.82 -19.86
CA MET A 986 -40.40 50.06 -20.69
C MET A 986 -40.30 50.61 -22.12
N LEU A 987 -41.45 50.91 -22.75
CA LEU A 987 -41.48 51.49 -24.10
C LEU A 987 -40.94 52.92 -24.11
N GLU A 988 -41.26 53.72 -23.09
CA GLU A 988 -40.73 55.08 -22.96
C GLU A 988 -39.20 55.07 -22.83
N ALA A 989 -38.64 54.17 -22.02
CA ALA A 989 -37.19 54.05 -21.85
C ALA A 989 -36.43 53.68 -23.14
N THR A 990 -37.12 53.12 -24.14
CA THR A 990 -36.55 52.70 -25.44
C THR A 990 -37.08 53.50 -26.63
N ALA A 991 -37.83 54.56 -26.38
CA ALA A 991 -38.61 55.23 -27.41
C ALA A 991 -37.76 55.79 -28.56
N ASP A 992 -36.66 56.46 -28.24
CA ASP A 992 -35.81 57.14 -29.23
C ASP A 992 -35.14 56.14 -30.19
N GLY A 993 -34.54 55.09 -29.63
CA GLY A 993 -33.91 54.02 -30.39
C GLY A 993 -34.91 53.28 -31.26
N LEU A 994 -36.06 52.86 -30.70
CA LEU A 994 -37.08 52.16 -31.48
C LEU A 994 -37.67 53.04 -32.58
N ALA A 995 -37.97 54.31 -32.28
CA ALA A 995 -38.48 55.24 -33.26
C ALA A 995 -37.51 55.41 -34.44
N LEU A 996 -36.20 55.54 -34.16
CA LEU A 996 -35.17 55.67 -35.19
C LEU A 996 -35.14 54.45 -36.14
N TRP A 997 -35.21 53.23 -35.58
CA TRP A 997 -35.20 52.00 -36.37
C TRP A 997 -36.51 51.78 -37.14
N ILE A 998 -37.66 52.08 -36.54
CA ILE A 998 -38.99 51.95 -37.19
C ILE A 998 -39.14 52.95 -38.34
N ALA A 999 -38.63 54.17 -38.18
CA ALA A 999 -38.64 55.19 -39.22
C ALA A 999 -37.81 54.78 -40.45
N ASP A 1000 -36.73 54.03 -40.22
CA ASP A 1000 -35.75 53.60 -41.22
C ASP A 1000 -35.41 54.69 -42.26
N GLU A 1001 -35.13 55.92 -41.82
CA GLU A 1001 -34.94 57.09 -42.71
C GLU A 1001 -33.76 56.90 -43.69
N HIS A 1002 -32.76 56.09 -43.31
CA HIS A 1002 -31.61 55.78 -44.15
C HIS A 1002 -31.89 54.64 -45.15
N GLY A 1003 -33.07 54.02 -45.11
CA GLY A 1003 -33.46 52.95 -46.03
C GLY A 1003 -32.60 51.69 -45.92
N VAL A 1004 -32.17 51.34 -44.71
CA VAL A 1004 -31.27 50.20 -44.44
C VAL A 1004 -31.94 48.87 -44.75
N PHE A 1005 -33.25 48.78 -44.50
CA PHE A 1005 -34.04 47.59 -44.73
C PHE A 1005 -34.65 47.62 -46.12
N THR A 1006 -34.63 46.49 -46.82
CA THR A 1006 -35.45 46.31 -48.02
C THR A 1006 -36.93 46.23 -47.64
N GLN A 1007 -37.85 46.38 -48.60
CA GLN A 1007 -39.28 46.29 -48.32
C GLN A 1007 -39.67 44.96 -47.65
N ASP A 1008 -39.09 43.86 -48.11
CA ASP A 1008 -39.35 42.53 -47.56
C ASP A 1008 -38.76 42.38 -46.14
N GLU A 1009 -37.53 42.84 -45.89
CA GLU A 1009 -36.94 42.79 -44.55
C GLU A 1009 -37.69 43.70 -43.57
N TYR A 1010 -38.10 44.90 -43.99
CA TYR A 1010 -38.93 45.80 -43.18
C TYR A 1010 -40.25 45.14 -42.80
N ALA A 1011 -40.91 44.49 -43.76
CA ALA A 1011 -42.16 43.76 -43.54
C ALA A 1011 -42.01 42.54 -42.63
N LEU A 1012 -40.83 41.91 -42.61
CA LEU A 1012 -40.56 40.72 -41.78
C LEU A 1012 -40.06 41.06 -40.37
N ASP A 1013 -39.37 42.19 -40.19
CA ASP A 1013 -38.67 42.50 -38.93
C ASP A 1013 -39.23 43.71 -38.18
N LEU A 1014 -39.42 44.84 -38.87
CA LEU A 1014 -39.82 46.11 -38.24
C LEU A 1014 -41.33 46.28 -38.17
N LEU A 1015 -42.06 45.81 -39.19
CA LEU A 1015 -43.52 45.87 -39.19
C LEU A 1015 -44.14 45.02 -38.06
N PRO A 1016 -43.69 43.77 -37.79
CA PRO A 1016 -44.20 43.01 -36.65
C PRO A 1016 -43.91 43.70 -35.31
N LEU A 1017 -42.72 44.29 -35.14
CA LEU A 1017 -42.42 45.11 -33.95
C LEU A 1017 -43.45 46.22 -33.76
N TYR A 1018 -43.69 47.01 -34.81
CA TYR A 1018 -44.67 48.10 -34.73
C TYR A 1018 -46.09 47.61 -34.45
N GLN A 1019 -46.52 46.54 -35.12
CA GLN A 1019 -47.84 45.94 -34.92
C GLN A 1019 -48.01 45.40 -33.50
N THR A 1020 -47.01 44.69 -32.96
CA THR A 1020 -47.03 44.18 -31.59
C THR A 1020 -47.07 45.33 -30.58
N ILE A 1021 -46.29 46.40 -30.78
CA ILE A 1021 -46.36 47.60 -29.92
C ILE A 1021 -47.77 48.22 -29.98
N MET A 1022 -48.34 48.41 -31.17
CA MET A 1022 -49.70 48.97 -31.31
C MET A 1022 -50.75 48.09 -30.63
N MET A 1023 -50.66 46.76 -30.82
CA MET A 1023 -51.57 45.80 -30.20
C MET A 1023 -51.46 45.83 -28.68
N THR A 1024 -50.25 45.80 -28.12
CA THR A 1024 -50.02 45.78 -26.67
C THR A 1024 -50.41 47.10 -26.00
N ILE A 1025 -50.12 48.26 -26.62
CA ILE A 1025 -50.65 49.56 -26.16
C ILE A 1025 -52.19 49.55 -26.22
N GLY A 1026 -52.79 48.92 -27.23
CA GLY A 1026 -54.24 48.81 -27.36
C GLY A 1026 -54.91 47.99 -26.24
N MET A 1027 -54.16 47.09 -25.59
CA MET A 1027 -54.66 46.34 -24.45
C MET A 1027 -54.65 47.14 -23.14
N LEU A 1028 -53.95 48.28 -23.10
CA LEU A 1028 -53.92 49.18 -21.95
C LEU A 1028 -55.21 50.01 -21.85
N PRO A 1029 -55.60 50.45 -20.65
CA PRO A 1029 -56.68 51.42 -20.49
C PRO A 1029 -56.39 52.69 -21.31
N PRO A 1030 -57.28 53.10 -22.23
CA PRO A 1030 -56.99 54.22 -23.11
C PRO A 1030 -56.80 55.52 -22.33
N SER A 1031 -55.65 56.18 -22.55
CA SER A 1031 -55.27 57.41 -21.87
C SER A 1031 -54.53 58.35 -22.81
N ALA A 1032 -54.86 59.65 -22.76
CA ALA A 1032 -54.15 60.67 -23.52
C ALA A 1032 -52.68 60.79 -23.09
N ASP A 1033 -52.39 60.56 -21.82
CA ASP A 1033 -51.03 60.55 -21.25
C ASP A 1033 -50.17 59.43 -21.86
N ILE A 1034 -50.73 58.23 -22.00
CA ILE A 1034 -50.02 57.09 -22.63
C ILE A 1034 -49.70 57.42 -24.10
N LEU A 1035 -50.65 58.01 -24.83
CA LEU A 1035 -50.43 58.41 -26.22
C LEU A 1035 -49.38 59.52 -26.36
N ASP A 1036 -49.31 60.46 -25.41
CA ASP A 1036 -48.31 61.53 -25.42
C ASP A 1036 -46.90 60.97 -25.19
N ARG A 1037 -46.74 60.17 -24.12
CA ARG A 1037 -45.46 59.53 -23.76
C ARG A 1037 -44.93 58.60 -24.85
N LEU A 1038 -45.81 57.84 -25.51
CA LEU A 1038 -45.44 56.88 -26.57
C LEU A 1038 -45.56 57.44 -27.99
N SER A 1039 -45.86 58.74 -28.12
CA SER A 1039 -46.03 59.40 -29.43
C SER A 1039 -44.83 59.28 -30.38
N PRO A 1040 -43.56 59.30 -29.92
CA PRO A 1040 -42.41 59.15 -30.83
C PRO A 1040 -42.41 57.81 -31.56
N ILE A 1041 -42.72 56.72 -30.86
CA ILE A 1041 -42.77 55.36 -31.43
C ILE A 1041 -43.97 55.22 -32.37
N ILE A 1042 -45.14 55.71 -31.95
CA ILE A 1042 -46.37 55.63 -32.75
C ILE A 1042 -46.20 56.36 -34.08
N HIS A 1043 -45.53 57.51 -34.06
CA HIS A 1043 -45.33 58.37 -35.24
C HIS A 1043 -44.18 57.94 -36.14
N ALA A 1044 -43.20 57.20 -35.63
CA ALA A 1044 -41.99 56.80 -36.35
C ALA A 1044 -42.20 56.26 -37.78
N PRO A 1045 -43.15 55.34 -38.08
CA PRO A 1045 -43.29 54.80 -39.44
C PRO A 1045 -43.72 55.84 -40.47
N PHE A 1046 -44.30 56.97 -40.05
CA PHE A 1046 -44.75 58.06 -40.92
C PHE A 1046 -43.61 59.00 -41.34
N LEU A 1047 -42.43 58.84 -40.75
CA LEU A 1047 -41.20 59.52 -41.18
C LEU A 1047 -40.52 58.80 -42.37
N ALA A 1048 -40.86 57.51 -42.59
CA ALA A 1048 -40.31 56.70 -43.67
C ALA A 1048 -40.77 57.16 -45.07
N SER A 1049 -40.00 56.80 -46.11
CA SER A 1049 -40.36 57.08 -47.51
C SER A 1049 -41.73 56.47 -47.88
N SER A 1050 -42.53 57.21 -48.67
CA SER A 1050 -43.95 56.96 -48.94
C SER A 1050 -44.32 55.53 -49.34
N ASP A 1051 -43.43 54.79 -50.01
CA ASP A 1051 -43.68 53.43 -50.51
C ASP A 1051 -43.85 52.37 -49.40
N ARG A 1052 -43.42 52.65 -48.15
CA ARG A 1052 -43.46 51.69 -47.03
C ARG A 1052 -44.63 51.91 -46.06
N THR A 1053 -45.35 53.00 -46.23
CA THR A 1053 -46.31 53.51 -45.24
C THR A 1053 -47.67 52.77 -45.23
N SER A 1054 -48.00 51.98 -46.25
CA SER A 1054 -49.34 51.39 -46.38
C SER A 1054 -49.67 50.36 -45.27
N PRO A 1055 -48.84 49.33 -44.99
CA PRO A 1055 -49.13 48.36 -43.92
C PRO A 1055 -49.03 48.94 -42.51
N THR A 1056 -48.11 49.87 -42.27
CA THR A 1056 -47.95 50.54 -40.96
C THR A 1056 -49.10 51.50 -40.68
N THR A 1057 -49.56 52.24 -41.69
CA THR A 1057 -50.75 53.10 -41.56
C THR A 1057 -52.01 52.27 -41.29
N GLN A 1058 -52.13 51.10 -41.91
CA GLN A 1058 -53.22 50.17 -41.61
C GLN A 1058 -53.19 49.72 -40.14
N ALA A 1059 -52.02 49.29 -39.63
CA ALA A 1059 -51.86 48.87 -38.24
C ALA A 1059 -52.23 49.99 -37.24
N PHE A 1060 -51.78 51.23 -37.50
CA PHE A 1060 -52.15 52.39 -36.70
C PHE A 1060 -53.66 52.69 -36.79
N SER A 1061 -54.25 52.62 -37.98
CA SER A 1061 -55.69 52.83 -38.18
C SER A 1061 -56.52 51.83 -37.37
N GLU A 1062 -56.16 50.54 -37.43
CA GLU A 1062 -56.84 49.49 -36.66
C GLU A 1062 -56.72 49.72 -35.15
N PHE A 1063 -55.53 50.05 -34.66
CA PHE A 1063 -55.28 50.41 -33.26
C PHE A 1063 -56.09 51.65 -32.82
N TRP A 1064 -56.08 52.71 -33.64
CA TRP A 1064 -56.77 53.97 -33.34
C TRP A 1064 -58.29 53.77 -33.29
N GLN A 1065 -58.85 53.05 -34.27
CA GLN A 1065 -60.28 52.76 -34.32
C GLN A 1065 -60.75 51.87 -33.17
N ALA A 1066 -59.93 50.90 -32.77
CA ALA A 1066 -60.28 49.97 -31.70
C ALA A 1066 -60.30 50.63 -30.33
N ASN A 1067 -59.38 51.59 -30.06
CA ASN A 1067 -59.10 52.04 -28.70
C ASN A 1067 -59.35 53.53 -28.42
N TYR A 1068 -59.12 54.42 -29.39
CA TYR A 1068 -59.07 55.87 -29.15
C TYR A 1068 -60.09 56.70 -29.94
N SER A 1069 -60.63 56.19 -31.05
CA SER A 1069 -61.53 56.95 -31.94
C SER A 1069 -62.87 57.34 -31.29
N GLN A 1070 -63.30 56.61 -30.25
CA GLN A 1070 -64.54 56.87 -29.53
C GLN A 1070 -64.35 57.72 -28.27
N LEU A 1071 -63.10 58.00 -27.87
CA LEU A 1071 -62.83 58.83 -26.71
C LEU A 1071 -63.09 60.31 -27.04
N PRO A 1072 -63.65 61.08 -26.10
CA PRO A 1072 -63.78 62.51 -26.26
C PRO A 1072 -62.38 63.13 -26.43
N ASN A 1073 -62.25 64.08 -27.36
CA ASN A 1073 -61.00 64.81 -27.55
C ASN A 1073 -60.56 65.46 -26.22
N PRO A 1074 -59.29 65.32 -25.80
CA PRO A 1074 -58.74 66.02 -24.65
C PRO A 1074 -58.93 67.54 -24.77
N GLU A 1075 -59.03 68.26 -23.65
CA GLU A 1075 -59.22 69.72 -23.64
C GLU A 1075 -58.11 70.46 -24.40
N ASP A 1076 -56.87 69.97 -24.30
CA ASP A 1076 -55.68 70.49 -24.99
C ASP A 1076 -55.46 69.91 -26.40
N GLY A 1077 -56.38 69.06 -26.86
CA GLY A 1077 -56.25 68.30 -28.10
C GLY A 1077 -55.34 67.07 -27.99
N TRP A 1078 -55.32 66.26 -29.04
CA TRP A 1078 -54.40 65.11 -29.11
C TRP A 1078 -52.96 65.58 -29.32
N PRO A 1079 -51.94 64.81 -28.86
CA PRO A 1079 -50.53 65.13 -29.13
C PRO A 1079 -50.25 65.38 -30.61
N ALA A 1080 -49.39 66.36 -30.93
CA ALA A 1080 -49.17 66.82 -32.31
C ALA A 1080 -48.72 65.70 -33.27
N LEU A 1081 -47.88 64.78 -32.79
CA LEU A 1081 -47.42 63.63 -33.57
C LEU A 1081 -48.56 62.65 -33.88
N ILE A 1082 -49.49 62.46 -32.95
CA ILE A 1082 -50.68 61.63 -33.14
C ILE A 1082 -51.65 62.27 -34.14
N GLN A 1083 -51.83 63.59 -34.06
CA GLN A 1083 -52.65 64.32 -35.05
C GLN A 1083 -52.12 64.10 -36.48
N HIS A 1084 -50.79 64.08 -36.64
CA HIS A 1084 -50.16 63.81 -37.93
C HIS A 1084 -50.42 62.36 -38.40
N CYS A 1085 -50.33 61.37 -37.52
CA CYS A 1085 -50.68 59.97 -37.85
C CYS A 1085 -52.14 59.85 -38.32
N VAL A 1086 -53.08 60.49 -37.61
CA VAL A 1086 -54.51 60.48 -37.97
C VAL A 1086 -54.77 61.18 -39.32
N ALA A 1087 -54.05 62.28 -39.60
CA ALA A 1087 -54.11 62.95 -40.89
C ALA A 1087 -53.61 62.04 -42.03
N ALA A 1088 -52.51 61.33 -41.83
CA ALA A 1088 -51.95 60.40 -42.81
C ALA A 1088 -52.91 59.22 -43.12
N VAL A 1089 -53.59 58.65 -42.11
CA VAL A 1089 -54.63 57.62 -42.32
C VAL A 1089 -55.78 58.14 -43.18
N ARG A 1090 -56.21 59.39 -42.94
CA ARG A 1090 -57.30 60.04 -43.68
C ARG A 1090 -56.94 60.24 -45.15
N ASP A 1091 -55.70 60.62 -45.43
CA ASP A 1091 -55.22 60.88 -46.78
C ASP A 1091 -55.10 59.58 -47.59
N LEU A 1092 -54.73 58.45 -46.96
CA LEU A 1092 -54.70 57.12 -47.57
C LEU A 1092 -56.09 56.51 -47.84
N SER A 1093 -57.07 56.79 -46.97
CA SER A 1093 -58.46 56.35 -47.14
C SER A 1093 -59.27 57.21 -48.13
N GLY A 1094 -58.73 58.37 -48.54
CA GLY A 1094 -59.34 59.32 -49.49
C GLY A 1094 -59.42 58.90 -50.96
N GLY A 1095 -59.18 57.63 -51.28
CA GLY A 1095 -59.19 57.09 -52.65
C GLY A 1095 -60.49 56.42 -53.09
N HIS A 1096 -61.37 55.95 -52.20
CA HIS A 1096 -62.63 55.26 -52.57
C HIS A 1096 -63.79 55.67 -51.64
N SER A 1097 -64.81 56.32 -52.23
CA SER A 1097 -66.20 56.55 -51.79
C SER A 1097 -66.52 56.63 -50.28
N PRO A 1098 -67.04 57.77 -49.78
CA PRO A 1098 -67.47 57.90 -48.40
C PRO A 1098 -68.81 57.18 -48.22
N ASP A 1099 -68.88 56.16 -47.37
CA ASP A 1099 -70.16 55.89 -46.71
C ASP A 1099 -70.09 55.23 -45.33
N HIS A 1100 -68.99 54.66 -44.84
CA HIS A 1100 -69.05 53.92 -43.55
C HIS A 1100 -67.97 54.12 -42.48
N CYS A 1101 -67.14 55.17 -42.52
CA CYS A 1101 -66.33 55.54 -41.35
C CYS A 1101 -66.45 57.04 -41.02
N GLN A 1102 -67.39 57.39 -40.14
CA GLN A 1102 -67.40 58.69 -39.46
C GLN A 1102 -66.32 58.69 -38.37
N ILE A 1103 -65.09 59.10 -38.71
CA ILE A 1103 -64.17 59.67 -37.72
C ILE A 1103 -64.59 61.12 -37.53
N VAL A 1104 -65.46 61.37 -36.54
CA VAL A 1104 -65.84 62.73 -36.14
C VAL A 1104 -64.74 63.28 -35.24
N LEU A 1105 -63.71 63.88 -35.82
CA LEU A 1105 -62.90 64.87 -35.10
C LEU A 1105 -63.66 66.20 -35.15
N LEU A 1106 -64.34 66.53 -34.04
CA LEU A 1106 -64.68 67.93 -33.74
C LEU A 1106 -63.37 68.66 -33.45
N LEU A 1107 -62.74 69.19 -34.50
CA LEU A 1107 -61.84 70.33 -34.36
C LEU A 1107 -62.70 71.48 -33.83
N SER A 1108 -62.56 71.80 -32.55
CA SER A 1108 -63.08 73.05 -31.99
C SER A 1108 -62.37 74.23 -32.68
N PRO A 1109 -63.08 75.12 -33.39
CA PRO A 1109 -62.49 76.30 -33.99
C PRO A 1109 -62.36 77.39 -32.92
N SER A 1110 -61.45 77.21 -31.97
CA SER A 1110 -61.13 78.25 -31.02
C SER A 1110 -59.74 78.04 -30.42
N GLN A 1111 -58.69 78.20 -31.24
CA GLN A 1111 -57.39 78.82 -30.91
C GLN A 1111 -56.49 78.85 -32.16
N VAL A 1112 -56.80 79.75 -33.10
CA VAL A 1112 -55.81 80.30 -34.05
C VAL A 1112 -56.09 81.79 -34.19
N LYS A 1113 -55.47 82.58 -33.31
CA LYS A 1113 -55.13 84.00 -33.50
C LYS A 1113 -54.02 84.35 -32.50
N GLU A 1114 -52.94 84.92 -33.04
CA GLU A 1114 -51.69 85.35 -32.37
C GLU A 1114 -50.74 84.18 -32.08
N VAL A 1115 -49.52 84.06 -32.63
CA VAL A 1115 -48.52 85.05 -33.04
C VAL A 1115 -47.76 84.56 -34.28
N SER A 1116 -47.46 85.52 -35.15
CA SER A 1116 -46.54 85.48 -36.31
C SER A 1116 -45.07 85.27 -35.93
#